data_AF-A0A934BY14-F1
#
_entry.id   AF-A0A934BY14-F1
#
_cell.length_a   1.000
_cell.length_b   1.000
_cell.length_c   1.000
_cell.angle_alpha   90.00
_cell.angle_beta   90.00
_cell.angle_gamma   90.00
#
_symmetry.space_group_name_H-M   'P 1'
#
loop_
_entity.id
_entity.type
_entity.pdbx_description
1 polymer ?
#
loop_
_entity_poly.entity_id
_entity_poly.type
_entity_poly.pdbx_seq_one_letter_code
_entity_poly.pdbx_strand_id
1 'polypeptide(L)'
;MRAFPLPAANDIGRSRLPTGAGLAILASVLLLSAGTAAAQPLANDRYTLEVAEGGAVRLTTKDAGTWLFRGDFVVLSTREDPKPAMRPGNLPRVSYNLVTWQVPAAAAPVSSPTAPRSPAQAGDGFDDRILRGDTQQRTADLFAAGAIAHVRAAGVRRQGDALEFILAPQDAFALTARLTLPPGDAEPLLTFHLAPRTSAWFSVGYVGAPAFLLEELAEVWQPFVWQEKRFPGQPILTPAFECSLPATLVRQGNAGLGVVVDAEEFPFQPLPLLENSRFGVALRNAEGKAQPMVFAPMLGGPESRRDRGQAFTFRLRLHAGTGDLTQAYEAVARRLYGFRDYRRNAIASLNETLDNMIDYGMSRYSWFVDELKGCAYSTDVPGAVKNVSSLNPLNLALVADDEEIFQRRAYPIVEFMLSREKFLFCLDPKQKIQSPSRLLKGPCAPVSELATLYGITHGASPVLRRLAERMLGHNRTLNLDDVAEGATWQNQLAVWRATGDPALLAAARRGADAYLARRVDQPATGFDDPGMFFWVGFTPKWIDLFLLHEATGEARYLAAARQGARQYTQFTWMTPRIPDEEVTVNPGGQAPVYWYLKSKGHKPMTAPEERVPAWRLSEIGLTPESSGTMSGHRGIFMANYAPWMLRIAALTGDRLLHDVARSAVVGRYRNFPGYHINTARTTIYEGADYPLREHTDLSVNSFHYNHIWPHMSLLLDFLVTDAFARSGGRIDFPAHFIEGYAYLQSKFYGDRPGRFYDRADAVLWLPRRLLKSGSVELNHLVARGRQGLYVAFTNQSPEPVTTEVVFNPQVLPAVAGRTYPVKVLSGAGGRAPAGLRDGRMTISVPAMGLTAIEIEGLVVTPRFQDRLVGARAEDAWHTDFLELPFGGARAMILNFGPAATTAYVYLQADDAAFKEVTLTHGASGAPATIRDATYPYEFTIPLPRTAREFRFELSGVTAEGTVVRSESAALRK
;
A
#
# COMPACT_ATOMS: atom_id res chain seq x y z
N MET A 1 12.82 -64.26 -15.91
CA MET A 1 12.53 -65.68 -16.21
C MET A 1 11.01 -65.82 -16.33
N ARG A 2 10.52 -66.14 -17.53
CA ARG A 2 9.20 -66.72 -17.92
C ARG A 2 7.91 -66.05 -17.38
N ALA A 3 7.16 -65.30 -18.18
CA ALA A 3 6.28 -65.69 -19.32
C ALA A 3 4.92 -66.28 -18.89
N PHE A 4 3.86 -65.55 -19.32
CA PHE A 4 2.47 -65.92 -19.70
C PHE A 4 2.20 -67.42 -20.00
N PRO A 5 0.94 -67.94 -20.01
CA PRO A 5 -0.21 -67.29 -20.68
C PRO A 5 -1.66 -67.62 -20.21
N LEU A 6 -2.60 -66.92 -20.86
CA LEU A 6 -4.00 -67.27 -21.11
C LEU A 6 -4.17 -68.66 -21.76
N PRO A 7 -5.41 -69.21 -21.80
CA PRO A 7 -6.04 -69.32 -23.11
C PRO A 7 -7.55 -69.02 -23.15
N ALA A 8 -8.03 -68.94 -24.39
CA ALA A 8 -9.33 -68.48 -24.86
C ALA A 8 -10.30 -69.62 -25.26
N ALA A 9 -11.58 -69.22 -25.40
CA ALA A 9 -12.59 -69.58 -26.41
C ALA A 9 -12.93 -71.06 -26.72
N ASN A 10 -14.22 -71.42 -26.62
CA ASN A 10 -15.10 -71.68 -27.78
C ASN A 10 -16.50 -72.17 -27.35
N ASP A 11 -17.49 -71.33 -27.64
CA ASP A 11 -18.65 -71.52 -28.53
C ASP A 11 -19.37 -72.89 -28.72
N ILE A 12 -20.66 -72.73 -29.04
CA ILE A 12 -21.62 -73.63 -29.72
C ILE A 12 -22.54 -74.51 -28.85
N GLY A 13 -23.84 -74.20 -28.89
CA GLY A 13 -24.79 -75.19 -29.42
C GLY A 13 -26.13 -75.44 -28.69
N ARG A 14 -27.16 -74.76 -29.20
CA ARG A 14 -28.48 -75.32 -29.59
C ARG A 14 -29.50 -75.84 -28.54
N SER A 15 -30.61 -75.08 -28.51
CA SER A 15 -32.01 -75.50 -28.71
C SER A 15 -32.67 -76.52 -27.76
N ARG A 16 -33.79 -76.13 -27.14
CA ARG A 16 -35.17 -76.49 -27.57
C ARG A 16 -36.21 -75.92 -26.61
N LEU A 17 -37.28 -75.39 -27.20
CA LEU A 17 -38.58 -75.07 -26.58
C LEU A 17 -39.27 -76.35 -26.06
N PRO A 18 -40.29 -76.22 -25.20
CA PRO A 18 -41.63 -76.32 -25.77
C PRO A 18 -42.63 -75.27 -25.28
N THR A 19 -43.58 -75.06 -26.19
CA THR A 19 -44.86 -74.37 -26.17
C THR A 19 -45.79 -74.73 -25.01
N GLY A 20 -46.57 -73.75 -24.55
CA GLY A 20 -47.80 -73.94 -23.78
C GLY A 20 -48.60 -72.64 -23.72
N ALA A 21 -49.64 -72.55 -24.56
CA ALA A 21 -50.56 -71.41 -24.64
C ALA A 21 -51.61 -71.47 -23.51
N GLY A 22 -51.94 -70.30 -22.95
CA GLY A 22 -53.06 -70.11 -22.03
C GLY A 22 -53.45 -68.63 -21.98
N LEU A 23 -54.56 -68.29 -22.64
CA LEU A 23 -55.22 -66.99 -22.59
C LEU A 23 -55.94 -66.82 -21.24
N ALA A 24 -55.68 -65.74 -20.50
CA ALA A 24 -56.66 -65.09 -19.64
C ALA A 24 -56.25 -63.65 -19.31
N ILE A 25 -57.25 -62.78 -19.31
CA ILE A 25 -57.22 -61.33 -19.37
C ILE A 25 -57.01 -60.70 -17.96
N LEU A 26 -56.56 -59.43 -17.95
CA LEU A 26 -56.72 -58.38 -16.91
C LEU A 26 -55.61 -58.25 -15.84
N ALA A 27 -54.74 -57.24 -16.01
CA ALA A 27 -54.56 -56.12 -15.06
C ALA A 27 -53.26 -55.36 -15.37
N SER A 28 -53.42 -54.14 -15.86
CA SER A 28 -52.34 -53.19 -16.11
C SER A 28 -51.72 -52.72 -14.78
N VAL A 29 -50.57 -53.27 -14.41
CA VAL A 29 -49.62 -52.61 -13.50
C VAL A 29 -48.26 -52.63 -14.20
N LEU A 30 -48.10 -51.71 -15.15
CA LEU A 30 -46.79 -51.35 -15.68
C LEU A 30 -46.12 -50.47 -14.62
N LEU A 31 -45.26 -51.11 -13.84
CA LEU A 31 -44.14 -50.46 -13.17
C LEU A 31 -43.40 -49.60 -14.19
N LEU A 32 -43.70 -48.31 -14.22
CA LEU A 32 -42.78 -47.29 -14.73
C LEU A 32 -41.74 -47.05 -13.63
N SER A 33 -40.82 -48.00 -13.49
CA SER A 33 -39.46 -47.66 -13.08
C SER A 33 -38.84 -46.86 -14.22
N ALA A 34 -39.18 -45.56 -14.28
CA ALA A 34 -38.40 -44.60 -15.03
C ALA A 34 -37.05 -44.52 -14.33
N GLY A 35 -36.12 -45.37 -14.76
CA GLY A 35 -34.70 -45.16 -14.50
C GLY A 35 -34.37 -43.74 -14.95
N THR A 36 -34.07 -42.89 -13.98
CA THR A 36 -33.44 -41.60 -14.23
C THR A 36 -32.11 -41.91 -14.91
N ALA A 37 -32.08 -41.85 -16.24
CA ALA A 37 -30.83 -41.69 -16.95
C ALA A 37 -30.17 -40.46 -16.33
N ALA A 38 -29.10 -40.67 -15.56
CA ALA A 38 -28.37 -39.59 -14.91
C ALA A 38 -27.99 -38.60 -16.02
N ALA A 39 -28.60 -37.42 -16.00
CA ALA A 39 -28.28 -36.39 -16.96
C ALA A 39 -26.77 -36.17 -16.89
N GLN A 40 -26.07 -36.20 -18.04
CA GLN A 40 -24.62 -36.05 -18.04
C GLN A 40 -24.22 -34.79 -17.24
N PRO A 41 -23.07 -34.80 -16.54
CA PRO A 41 -22.59 -33.60 -15.89
C PRO A 41 -22.32 -32.49 -16.92
N LEU A 42 -22.44 -31.22 -16.49
CA LEU A 42 -21.79 -30.13 -17.23
C LEU A 42 -20.32 -30.12 -16.80
N ALA A 43 -19.39 -30.09 -17.74
CA ALA A 43 -17.97 -30.08 -17.44
C ALA A 43 -17.21 -29.09 -18.31
N ASN A 44 -16.21 -28.44 -17.73
CA ASN A 44 -15.18 -27.68 -18.42
C ASN A 44 -13.80 -28.17 -17.94
N ASP A 45 -12.73 -27.43 -18.25
CA ASP A 45 -11.36 -27.87 -17.95
C ASP A 45 -11.05 -27.90 -16.45
N ARG A 46 -11.89 -27.32 -15.59
CA ARG A 46 -11.63 -27.21 -14.13
C ARG A 46 -12.77 -27.73 -13.26
N TYR A 47 -14.01 -27.56 -13.70
CA TYR A 47 -15.23 -27.81 -12.93
C TYR A 47 -16.09 -28.88 -13.58
N THR A 48 -16.79 -29.64 -12.74
CA THR A 48 -17.85 -30.57 -13.13
C THR A 48 -19.06 -30.29 -12.24
N LEU A 49 -20.23 -30.11 -12.86
CA LEU A 49 -21.50 -29.81 -12.19
C LEU A 49 -22.47 -30.97 -12.39
N GLU A 50 -22.97 -31.51 -11.30
CA GLU A 50 -23.97 -32.58 -11.27
C GLU A 50 -25.18 -32.14 -10.45
N VAL A 51 -26.38 -32.55 -10.87
CA VAL A 51 -27.58 -32.38 -10.04
C VAL A 51 -27.45 -33.23 -8.78
N ALA A 52 -27.73 -32.63 -7.62
CA ALA A 52 -27.79 -33.30 -6.33
C ALA A 52 -29.20 -33.17 -5.72
N GLU A 53 -29.48 -33.98 -4.70
CA GLU A 53 -30.78 -33.96 -4.02
C GLU A 53 -31.06 -32.62 -3.31
N GLY A 54 -32.36 -32.34 -3.11
CA GLY A 54 -32.80 -31.22 -2.28
C GLY A 54 -32.46 -29.84 -2.85
N GLY A 55 -32.48 -29.67 -4.17
CA GLY A 55 -32.27 -28.37 -4.83
C GLY A 55 -30.80 -27.93 -4.91
N ALA A 56 -29.86 -28.88 -4.84
CA ALA A 56 -28.43 -28.62 -4.86
C ALA A 56 -27.76 -29.04 -6.17
N VAL A 57 -26.59 -28.46 -6.42
CA VAL A 57 -25.65 -28.84 -7.45
C VAL A 57 -24.34 -29.24 -6.77
N ARG A 58 -23.84 -30.41 -7.14
CA ARG A 58 -22.51 -30.88 -6.78
C ARG A 58 -21.51 -30.25 -7.74
N LEU A 59 -20.68 -29.36 -7.20
CA LEU A 59 -19.57 -28.74 -7.88
C LEU A 59 -18.29 -29.48 -7.50
N THR A 60 -17.77 -30.25 -8.43
CA THR A 60 -16.49 -30.95 -8.28
C THR A 60 -15.42 -30.15 -9.02
N THR A 61 -14.33 -29.84 -8.35
CA THR A 61 -13.14 -29.26 -8.99
C THR A 61 -12.04 -30.29 -9.04
N LYS A 62 -11.13 -30.13 -10.02
CA LYS A 62 -9.96 -31.01 -10.14
C LYS A 62 -9.04 -30.98 -8.92
N ASP A 63 -9.04 -29.90 -8.15
CA ASP A 63 -8.02 -29.60 -7.14
C ASP A 63 -8.57 -29.42 -5.71
N ALA A 64 -9.85 -29.12 -5.53
CA ALA A 64 -10.46 -28.78 -4.25
C ALA A 64 -11.53 -29.78 -3.79
N GLY A 65 -11.74 -30.86 -4.54
CA GLY A 65 -12.74 -31.87 -4.24
C GLY A 65 -14.16 -31.44 -4.64
N THR A 66 -15.14 -31.96 -3.91
CA THR A 66 -16.56 -31.89 -4.26
C THR A 66 -17.35 -31.15 -3.21
N TRP A 67 -18.13 -30.15 -3.64
CA TRP A 67 -18.88 -29.24 -2.77
C TRP A 67 -20.32 -29.10 -3.22
N LEU A 68 -21.23 -28.89 -2.27
CA LEU A 68 -22.66 -28.70 -2.57
C LEU A 68 -23.01 -27.22 -2.54
N PHE A 69 -23.49 -26.70 -3.67
CA PHE A 69 -24.07 -25.37 -3.79
C PHE A 69 -25.57 -25.49 -4.01
N ARG A 70 -26.37 -24.80 -3.22
CA ARG A 70 -27.83 -24.90 -3.21
C ARG A 70 -28.46 -23.74 -3.98
N GLY A 71 -29.64 -23.96 -4.56
CA GLY A 71 -30.46 -22.88 -5.13
C GLY A 71 -31.20 -22.08 -4.07
N ASP A 72 -30.52 -21.66 -3.01
CA ASP A 72 -31.12 -20.97 -1.86
C ASP A 72 -30.87 -19.47 -1.96
N PHE A 73 -31.96 -18.71 -1.86
CA PHE A 73 -31.97 -17.25 -1.96
C PHE A 73 -32.76 -16.64 -0.81
N VAL A 74 -32.42 -15.39 -0.50
CA VAL A 74 -33.19 -14.50 0.36
C VAL A 74 -33.59 -13.29 -0.47
N VAL A 75 -34.85 -12.87 -0.41
CA VAL A 75 -35.30 -11.62 -1.03
C VAL A 75 -35.74 -10.67 0.08
N LEU A 76 -35.01 -9.57 0.23
CA LEU A 76 -35.37 -8.45 1.08
C LEU A 76 -36.31 -7.52 0.31
N SER A 77 -37.36 -7.01 0.97
CA SER A 77 -38.23 -6.01 0.38
C SER A 77 -38.75 -4.98 1.38
N THR A 78 -38.93 -3.75 0.92
CA THR A 78 -39.57 -2.67 1.69
C THR A 78 -40.35 -1.74 0.77
N ARG A 79 -41.46 -1.17 1.26
CA ARG A 79 -42.26 -0.21 0.50
C ARG A 79 -41.64 1.19 0.53
N GLU A 80 -41.02 1.53 1.65
CA GLU A 80 -40.36 2.82 1.89
C GLU A 80 -38.91 2.77 1.41
N ASP A 81 -38.37 3.92 1.02
CA ASP A 81 -36.96 4.04 0.65
C ASP A 81 -36.07 3.81 1.90
N PRO A 82 -35.22 2.77 1.89
CA PRO A 82 -34.38 2.45 3.04
C PRO A 82 -33.13 3.35 3.14
N LYS A 83 -32.93 4.30 2.21
CA LYS A 83 -31.91 5.35 2.22
C LYS A 83 -30.54 4.88 2.74
N PRO A 84 -29.86 3.97 2.01
CA PRO A 84 -28.57 3.43 2.42
C PRO A 84 -27.55 4.55 2.61
N ALA A 85 -26.74 4.46 3.67
CA ALA A 85 -25.71 5.44 3.96
C ALA A 85 -24.59 4.85 4.82
N MET A 86 -23.35 5.31 4.60
CA MET A 86 -22.21 4.94 5.44
C MET A 86 -22.29 5.58 6.82
N ARG A 87 -21.98 4.82 7.87
CA ARG A 87 -21.90 5.25 9.27
C ARG A 87 -20.71 4.61 9.98
N PRO A 88 -20.21 5.19 11.09
CA PRO A 88 -19.23 4.54 11.92
C PRO A 88 -19.70 3.15 12.38
N GLY A 89 -18.85 2.14 12.19
CA GLY A 89 -19.17 0.74 12.50
C GLY A 89 -19.00 0.36 13.96
N ASN A 90 -18.43 1.24 14.79
CA ASN A 90 -18.19 1.04 16.22
C ASN A 90 -17.44 -0.28 16.55
N LEU A 91 -16.51 -0.69 15.70
CA LEU A 91 -15.64 -1.83 15.98
C LEU A 91 -14.64 -1.47 17.09
N PRO A 92 -14.51 -2.26 18.16
CA PRO A 92 -13.56 -1.98 19.23
C PRO A 92 -12.13 -1.84 18.67
N ARG A 93 -11.47 -0.72 19.01
CA ARG A 93 -10.08 -0.37 18.61
C ARG A 93 -9.83 -0.19 17.10
N VAL A 94 -10.88 -0.16 16.27
CA VAL A 94 -10.74 0.01 14.82
C VAL A 94 -11.69 1.08 14.31
N SER A 95 -11.16 2.09 13.63
CA SER A 95 -11.97 3.00 12.84
C SER A 95 -12.35 2.29 11.53
N TYR A 96 -13.63 2.00 11.34
CA TYR A 96 -14.18 1.37 10.13
C TYR A 96 -15.61 1.85 9.93
N ASN A 97 -16.00 2.11 8.68
CA ASN A 97 -17.34 2.58 8.34
C ASN A 97 -18.14 1.45 7.68
N LEU A 98 -19.44 1.40 7.96
CA LEU A 98 -20.37 0.37 7.49
C LEU A 98 -21.55 1.02 6.77
N VAL A 99 -22.09 0.35 5.75
CA VAL A 99 -23.39 0.71 5.20
C VAL A 99 -24.49 0.39 6.21
N THR A 100 -25.47 1.27 6.31
CA THR A 100 -26.66 1.11 7.16
C THR A 100 -27.91 1.47 6.38
N TRP A 101 -29.08 1.01 6.81
CA TRP A 101 -30.39 1.30 6.21
C TRP A 101 -31.35 1.88 7.24
N GLN A 102 -32.22 2.80 6.83
CA GLN A 102 -33.35 3.25 7.63
C GLN A 102 -34.36 2.12 7.80
N VAL A 103 -34.83 1.92 9.02
CA VAL A 103 -35.82 0.92 9.39
C VAL A 103 -36.89 1.55 10.29
N PRO A 104 -38.13 1.03 10.29
CA PRO A 104 -39.16 1.51 11.21
C PRO A 104 -38.72 1.44 12.67
N ALA A 105 -39.21 2.35 13.52
CA ALA A 105 -38.80 2.45 14.93
C ALA A 105 -38.92 1.12 15.72
N ALA A 106 -39.93 0.30 15.40
CA ALA A 106 -40.14 -1.01 16.04
C ALA A 106 -39.09 -2.07 15.67
N ALA A 107 -38.34 -1.87 14.59
CA ALA A 107 -37.29 -2.78 14.08
C ALA A 107 -35.87 -2.20 14.28
N ALA A 108 -35.76 -1.02 14.89
CA ALA A 108 -34.48 -0.38 15.15
C ALA A 108 -33.78 -1.05 16.35
N PRO A 109 -32.48 -1.39 16.26
CA PRO A 109 -31.74 -1.84 17.42
C PRO A 109 -31.71 -0.73 18.50
N VAL A 110 -31.86 -1.13 19.78
CA VAL A 110 -32.03 -0.21 20.94
C VAL A 110 -30.74 0.52 21.35
N SER A 111 -29.63 0.36 20.62
CA SER A 111 -28.37 1.03 20.97
C SER A 111 -27.59 1.52 19.75
N SER A 112 -27.47 2.83 19.58
CA SER A 112 -26.37 3.44 18.83
C SER A 112 -25.28 3.84 19.84
N PRO A 113 -24.09 3.22 19.83
CA PRO A 113 -22.94 3.81 20.50
C PRO A 113 -22.56 5.11 19.77
N THR A 114 -22.78 6.25 20.40
CA THR A 114 -22.19 7.54 20.02
C THR A 114 -20.80 7.61 20.65
N ALA A 115 -19.81 6.93 20.08
CA ALA A 115 -18.44 7.21 20.49
C ALA A 115 -18.15 8.67 20.11
N PRO A 116 -17.76 9.55 21.05
CA PRO A 116 -17.41 10.91 20.69
C PRO A 116 -16.24 10.89 19.71
N ARG A 117 -16.35 11.69 18.65
CA ARG A 117 -15.30 11.84 17.64
C ARG A 117 -13.99 12.18 18.33
N SER A 118 -12.94 11.41 18.06
CA SER A 118 -11.60 11.80 18.49
C SER A 118 -11.20 13.08 17.74
N PRO A 119 -10.61 14.09 18.40
CA PRO A 119 -10.00 15.24 17.72
C PRO A 119 -8.98 14.85 16.63
N ALA A 120 -8.46 13.61 16.68
CA ALA A 120 -7.57 13.06 15.65
C ALA A 120 -8.30 12.66 14.34
N GLN A 121 -9.63 12.49 14.35
CA GLN A 121 -10.43 12.17 13.16
C GLN A 121 -10.85 13.45 12.43
N ALA A 122 -9.91 14.32 12.08
CA ALA A 122 -10.17 15.57 11.38
C ALA A 122 -9.23 15.71 10.18
N GLY A 123 -9.70 16.37 9.12
CA GLY A 123 -8.91 16.61 7.91
C GLY A 123 -9.31 15.72 6.74
N ASP A 124 -8.37 15.57 5.80
CA ASP A 124 -8.53 14.78 4.58
C ASP A 124 -8.98 13.33 4.84
N GLY A 125 -9.84 12.79 3.98
CA GLY A 125 -10.35 11.41 4.08
C GLY A 125 -11.43 11.15 5.13
N PHE A 126 -11.67 12.08 6.07
CA PHE A 126 -12.73 11.96 7.07
C PHE A 126 -13.99 12.74 6.67
N ASP A 127 -15.06 12.03 6.30
CA ASP A 127 -16.31 12.63 5.84
C ASP A 127 -17.30 12.86 7.00
N ASP A 128 -17.61 14.13 7.25
CA ASP A 128 -18.57 14.54 8.30
C ASP A 128 -19.99 14.00 8.05
N ARG A 129 -20.38 13.74 6.79
CA ARG A 129 -21.67 13.12 6.46
C ARG A 129 -21.76 11.68 6.97
N ILE A 130 -20.62 11.03 7.16
CA ILE A 130 -20.48 9.70 7.76
C ILE A 130 -20.36 9.86 9.27
N LEU A 131 -19.33 10.57 9.73
CA LEU A 131 -18.95 10.64 11.15
C LEU A 131 -19.98 11.36 12.03
N ARG A 132 -20.78 12.27 11.47
CA ARG A 132 -21.89 12.96 12.17
C ARG A 132 -23.26 12.56 11.63
N GLY A 133 -23.30 11.57 10.74
CA GLY A 133 -24.54 11.11 10.14
C GLY A 133 -25.48 10.52 11.18
N ASP A 134 -26.78 10.81 11.04
CA ASP A 134 -27.80 10.29 11.95
C ASP A 134 -27.79 8.75 11.98
N THR A 135 -27.73 8.18 13.18
CA THR A 135 -27.74 6.75 13.48
C THR A 135 -29.07 6.26 14.04
N GLN A 136 -30.03 7.15 14.31
CA GLN A 136 -31.34 6.78 14.83
C GLN A 136 -32.15 6.02 13.77
N GLN A 137 -32.88 4.98 14.21
CA GLN A 137 -33.75 4.18 13.33
C GLN A 137 -33.00 3.62 12.12
N ARG A 138 -31.73 3.23 12.30
CA ARG A 138 -30.92 2.58 11.28
C ARG A 138 -30.37 1.25 11.79
N THR A 139 -30.16 0.32 10.86
CA THR A 139 -29.48 -0.95 11.13
C THR A 139 -28.32 -1.16 10.17
N ALA A 140 -27.24 -1.78 10.66
CA ALA A 140 -26.15 -2.31 9.82
C ALA A 140 -26.29 -3.83 9.60
N ASP A 141 -27.27 -4.47 10.25
CA ASP A 141 -27.61 -5.86 10.01
C ASP A 141 -28.40 -5.96 8.70
N LEU A 142 -27.79 -6.61 7.71
CA LEU A 142 -28.33 -6.82 6.39
C LEU A 142 -29.71 -7.51 6.41
N PHE A 143 -29.93 -8.48 7.30
CA PHE A 143 -31.19 -9.21 7.37
C PHE A 143 -32.27 -8.43 8.12
N ALA A 144 -31.91 -7.38 8.87
CA ALA A 144 -32.87 -6.48 9.49
C ALA A 144 -33.29 -5.30 8.58
N ALA A 145 -32.68 -5.14 7.40
CA ALA A 145 -32.88 -3.98 6.54
C ALA A 145 -34.24 -3.94 5.82
N GLY A 146 -34.99 -5.05 5.80
CA GLY A 146 -36.31 -5.14 5.16
C GLY A 146 -37.01 -6.46 5.45
N ALA A 147 -38.26 -6.62 4.96
CA ALA A 147 -39.00 -7.86 5.08
C ALA A 147 -38.34 -8.98 4.27
N ILE A 148 -38.19 -10.16 4.88
CA ILE A 148 -37.44 -11.28 4.32
C ILE A 148 -38.40 -12.33 3.74
N ALA A 149 -38.14 -12.76 2.50
CA ALA A 149 -38.69 -13.99 1.93
C ALA A 149 -37.56 -14.99 1.64
N HIS A 150 -37.63 -16.19 2.24
CA HIS A 150 -36.70 -17.28 1.95
C HIS A 150 -37.19 -18.09 0.75
N VAL A 151 -36.36 -18.22 -0.27
CA VAL A 151 -36.68 -18.93 -1.50
C VAL A 151 -35.68 -20.07 -1.67
N ARG A 152 -36.12 -21.30 -1.36
CA ARG A 152 -35.30 -22.51 -1.49
C ARG A 152 -35.70 -23.30 -2.72
N ALA A 153 -34.72 -23.82 -3.45
CA ALA A 153 -34.99 -24.67 -4.59
C ALA A 153 -35.58 -26.02 -4.18
N ALA A 154 -36.71 -26.40 -4.78
CA ALA A 154 -37.30 -27.72 -4.60
C ALA A 154 -36.54 -28.81 -5.36
N GLY A 155 -35.82 -28.44 -6.41
CA GLY A 155 -35.04 -29.33 -7.25
C GLY A 155 -34.21 -28.56 -8.27
N VAL A 156 -33.40 -29.30 -9.02
CA VAL A 156 -32.60 -28.76 -10.13
C VAL A 156 -32.92 -29.57 -11.38
N ARG A 157 -33.19 -28.88 -12.49
CA ARG A 157 -33.48 -29.50 -13.78
C ARG A 157 -32.41 -29.10 -14.78
N ARG A 158 -31.91 -30.05 -15.56
CA ARG A 158 -31.06 -29.75 -16.71
C ARG A 158 -31.90 -29.25 -17.89
N GLN A 159 -31.51 -28.13 -18.46
CA GLN A 159 -32.08 -27.59 -19.70
C GLN A 159 -30.93 -27.24 -20.65
N GLY A 160 -30.66 -28.14 -21.60
CA GLY A 160 -29.54 -28.01 -22.54
C GLY A 160 -28.17 -28.02 -21.83
N ASP A 161 -27.46 -26.91 -21.96
CA ASP A 161 -26.13 -26.64 -21.40
C ASP A 161 -26.17 -25.98 -20.01
N ALA A 162 -27.34 -25.94 -19.38
CA ALA A 162 -27.55 -25.27 -18.11
C ALA A 162 -28.32 -26.12 -17.09
N LEU A 163 -28.16 -25.76 -15.83
CA LEU A 163 -28.94 -26.26 -14.70
C LEU A 163 -29.86 -25.14 -14.19
N GLU A 164 -31.16 -25.39 -14.15
CA GLU A 164 -32.15 -24.44 -13.64
C GLU A 164 -32.64 -24.88 -12.26
N PHE A 165 -32.61 -23.95 -11.31
CA PHE A 165 -33.19 -24.16 -9.99
C PHE A 165 -34.70 -23.97 -10.04
N ILE A 166 -35.44 -24.96 -9.53
CA ILE A 166 -36.91 -24.91 -9.46
C ILE A 166 -37.30 -24.16 -8.20
N LEU A 167 -37.64 -22.87 -8.37
CA LEU A 167 -38.00 -21.96 -7.28
C LEU A 167 -39.52 -21.73 -7.27
N ALA A 168 -40.13 -21.83 -6.08
CA ALA A 168 -41.56 -21.58 -5.95
C ALA A 168 -41.86 -20.08 -6.11
N PRO A 169 -42.92 -19.70 -6.85
CA PRO A 169 -43.32 -18.30 -6.98
C PRO A 169 -43.75 -17.75 -5.62
N GLN A 170 -43.50 -16.46 -5.39
CA GLN A 170 -43.94 -15.73 -4.20
C GLN A 170 -45.07 -14.76 -4.58
N ASP A 171 -45.81 -14.28 -3.59
CA ASP A 171 -46.90 -13.34 -3.84
C ASP A 171 -46.36 -12.00 -4.37
N ALA A 172 -45.26 -11.51 -3.80
CA ALA A 172 -44.65 -10.22 -4.14
C ALA A 172 -43.75 -10.27 -5.39
N PHE A 173 -43.26 -11.44 -5.81
CA PHE A 173 -42.32 -11.58 -6.92
C PHE A 173 -42.24 -13.03 -7.44
N ALA A 174 -41.69 -13.21 -8.63
CA ALA A 174 -41.17 -14.49 -9.09
C ALA A 174 -39.64 -14.42 -9.19
N LEU A 175 -38.94 -15.50 -8.86
CA LEU A 175 -37.49 -15.61 -8.97
C LEU A 175 -37.16 -16.82 -9.83
N THR A 176 -36.23 -16.66 -10.75
CA THR A 176 -35.63 -17.77 -11.51
C THR A 176 -34.12 -17.72 -11.38
N ALA A 177 -33.46 -18.87 -11.39
CA ALA A 177 -32.01 -18.95 -11.33
C ALA A 177 -31.49 -20.07 -12.24
N ARG A 178 -30.49 -19.73 -13.04
CA ARG A 178 -29.87 -20.61 -14.04
C ARG A 178 -28.36 -20.62 -13.83
N LEU A 179 -27.80 -21.80 -13.65
CA LEU A 179 -26.37 -22.05 -13.54
C LEU A 179 -25.85 -22.59 -14.88
N THR A 180 -24.87 -21.91 -15.45
CA THR A 180 -24.17 -22.31 -16.67
C THR A 180 -22.71 -22.55 -16.36
N LEU A 181 -22.04 -23.34 -17.21
CA LEU A 181 -20.61 -23.58 -17.09
C LEU A 181 -19.90 -23.07 -18.36
N PRO A 182 -19.23 -21.91 -18.30
CA PRO A 182 -18.48 -21.42 -19.44
C PRO A 182 -17.32 -22.37 -19.80
N PRO A 183 -16.87 -22.36 -21.07
CA PRO A 183 -15.76 -23.19 -21.52
C PRO A 183 -14.43 -22.79 -20.85
N GLY A 184 -13.40 -23.61 -21.03
CA GLY A 184 -12.08 -23.38 -20.43
C GLY A 184 -12.07 -23.69 -18.93
N ASP A 185 -11.39 -22.88 -18.13
CA ASP A 185 -11.23 -23.05 -16.68
C ASP A 185 -12.09 -22.08 -15.85
N ALA A 186 -13.04 -21.39 -16.49
CA ALA A 186 -13.87 -20.37 -15.85
C ALA A 186 -14.80 -20.94 -14.77
N GLU A 187 -15.04 -20.14 -13.72
CA GLU A 187 -16.00 -20.45 -12.66
C GLU A 187 -17.43 -20.59 -13.19
N PRO A 188 -18.24 -21.52 -12.65
CA PRO A 188 -19.67 -21.62 -12.92
C PRO A 188 -20.39 -20.27 -12.75
N LEU A 189 -21.21 -19.91 -13.73
CA LEU A 189 -21.94 -18.65 -13.80
C LEU A 189 -23.39 -18.87 -13.40
N LEU A 190 -23.79 -18.30 -12.26
CA LEU A 190 -25.17 -18.24 -11.80
C LEU A 190 -25.78 -16.91 -12.23
N THR A 191 -26.85 -16.97 -13.02
CA THR A 191 -27.69 -15.83 -13.35
C THR A 191 -29.04 -15.99 -12.68
N PHE A 192 -29.51 -14.96 -11.98
CA PHE A 192 -30.88 -14.94 -11.47
C PHE A 192 -31.69 -13.80 -12.10
N HIS A 193 -33.00 -14.01 -12.18
CA HIS A 193 -33.95 -13.00 -12.63
C HIS A 193 -35.07 -12.84 -11.61
N LEU A 194 -35.21 -11.63 -11.08
CA LEU A 194 -36.33 -11.21 -10.24
C LEU A 194 -37.39 -10.56 -11.11
N ALA A 195 -38.63 -11.03 -11.04
CA ALA A 195 -39.79 -10.43 -11.68
C ALA A 195 -40.79 -9.95 -10.61
N PRO A 196 -40.79 -8.66 -10.27
CA PRO A 196 -41.68 -8.10 -9.26
C PRO A 196 -43.15 -8.22 -9.65
N ARG A 197 -43.99 -8.59 -8.67
CA ARG A 197 -45.46 -8.61 -8.77
C ARG A 197 -46.11 -7.45 -8.01
N THR A 198 -45.34 -6.81 -7.14
CA THR A 198 -45.69 -5.59 -6.40
C THR A 198 -44.62 -4.51 -6.59
N SER A 199 -44.98 -3.25 -6.40
CA SER A 199 -44.03 -2.14 -6.38
C SER A 199 -43.38 -2.01 -5.01
N ALA A 200 -42.06 -2.17 -4.95
CA ALA A 200 -41.27 -2.09 -3.72
C ALA A 200 -39.78 -1.86 -4.04
N TRP A 201 -38.97 -1.66 -3.01
CA TRP A 201 -37.53 -1.84 -3.08
C TRP A 201 -37.23 -3.31 -2.83
N PHE A 202 -36.42 -3.92 -3.69
CA PHE A 202 -36.03 -5.32 -3.60
C PHE A 202 -34.51 -5.46 -3.51
N SER A 203 -34.05 -6.54 -2.86
CA SER A 203 -32.66 -7.02 -2.92
C SER A 203 -32.67 -8.54 -2.87
N VAL A 204 -31.97 -9.19 -3.81
CA VAL A 204 -31.87 -10.66 -3.85
C VAL A 204 -30.49 -11.05 -3.36
N GLY A 205 -30.43 -11.76 -2.23
CA GLY A 205 -29.26 -12.41 -1.67
C GLY A 205 -29.16 -13.86 -2.13
N TYR A 206 -28.06 -14.23 -2.78
CA TYR A 206 -27.71 -15.65 -2.94
C TYR A 206 -27.07 -16.17 -1.65
N VAL A 207 -27.70 -17.18 -1.04
CA VAL A 207 -27.30 -17.80 0.24
C VAL A 207 -27.14 -19.32 0.09
N GLY A 208 -26.75 -19.76 -1.10
CA GLY A 208 -26.64 -21.17 -1.46
C GLY A 208 -25.26 -21.79 -1.29
N ALA A 209 -24.24 -21.00 -0.94
CA ALA A 209 -22.90 -21.53 -0.67
C ALA A 209 -22.86 -22.36 0.62
N PRO A 210 -21.90 -23.30 0.76
CA PRO A 210 -21.66 -24.00 2.02
C PRO A 210 -21.49 -23.03 3.20
N ALA A 211 -22.10 -23.36 4.34
CA ALA A 211 -22.07 -22.56 5.56
C ALA A 211 -21.36 -23.34 6.68
N PHE A 212 -20.44 -22.69 7.37
CA PHE A 212 -19.61 -23.29 8.40
C PHE A 212 -19.62 -22.48 9.69
N LEU A 213 -19.39 -23.16 10.81
CA LEU A 213 -19.00 -22.48 12.04
C LEU A 213 -17.57 -21.94 11.87
N LEU A 214 -17.25 -20.80 12.50
CA LEU A 214 -15.95 -20.14 12.31
C LEU A 214 -14.78 -21.04 12.78
N GLU A 215 -14.99 -21.85 13.81
CA GLU A 215 -14.03 -22.81 14.35
C GLU A 215 -13.68 -23.94 13.36
N GLU A 216 -14.56 -24.28 12.42
CA GLU A 216 -14.34 -25.30 11.38
C GLU A 216 -13.45 -24.76 10.24
N LEU A 217 -13.32 -23.44 10.16
CA LEU A 217 -12.57 -22.77 9.10
C LEU A 217 -11.14 -22.49 9.53
N ALA A 218 -10.23 -22.58 8.57
CA ALA A 218 -8.85 -22.17 8.77
C ALA A 218 -8.71 -20.64 8.60
N GLU A 219 -9.49 -20.05 7.69
CA GLU A 219 -9.53 -18.62 7.42
C GLU A 219 -10.82 -18.20 6.69
N VAL A 220 -11.14 -16.92 6.79
CA VAL A 220 -12.26 -16.23 6.17
C VAL A 220 -11.77 -14.98 5.45
N TRP A 221 -12.52 -14.55 4.43
CA TRP A 221 -12.28 -13.28 3.77
C TRP A 221 -13.56 -12.60 3.28
N GLN A 222 -13.73 -11.34 3.67
CA GLN A 222 -14.58 -10.32 3.07
C GLN A 222 -13.69 -9.07 2.89
N PRO A 223 -13.93 -8.17 1.92
CA PRO A 223 -12.98 -7.11 1.62
C PRO A 223 -12.56 -6.27 2.84
N PHE A 224 -11.31 -5.81 2.81
CA PHE A 224 -10.61 -5.08 3.88
C PHE A 224 -10.42 -5.86 5.18
N VAL A 225 -10.99 -5.38 6.29
CA VAL A 225 -10.57 -5.75 7.65
C VAL A 225 -10.98 -7.16 8.06
N TRP A 226 -11.81 -7.83 7.26
CA TRP A 226 -12.37 -9.15 7.51
C TRP A 226 -11.50 -10.23 6.85
N GLN A 227 -10.32 -10.46 7.40
CA GLN A 227 -9.36 -11.45 6.91
C GLN A 227 -8.86 -12.32 8.06
N GLU A 228 -8.18 -13.43 7.73
CA GLU A 228 -7.71 -14.41 8.70
C GLU A 228 -8.89 -15.06 9.44
N LYS A 229 -9.07 -14.81 10.74
CA LYS A 229 -10.26 -15.23 11.50
C LYS A 229 -11.04 -14.04 12.07
N ARG A 230 -10.74 -12.81 11.64
CA ARG A 230 -11.50 -11.61 12.02
C ARG A 230 -12.85 -11.65 11.32
N PHE A 231 -13.89 -11.94 12.08
CA PHE A 231 -15.23 -12.19 11.56
C PHE A 231 -16.22 -11.12 12.03
N PRO A 232 -17.11 -10.61 11.17
CA PRO A 232 -18.14 -9.66 11.57
C PRO A 232 -18.95 -10.15 12.78
N GLY A 233 -19.22 -9.26 13.73
CA GLY A 233 -20.08 -9.58 14.89
C GLY A 233 -21.57 -9.76 14.54
N GLN A 234 -21.99 -9.17 13.41
CA GLN A 234 -23.34 -9.24 12.85
C GLN A 234 -23.27 -9.34 11.32
N PRO A 235 -24.37 -9.65 10.61
CA PRO A 235 -24.42 -9.71 9.15
C PRO A 235 -24.17 -8.34 8.49
N ILE A 236 -22.90 -8.06 8.18
CA ILE A 236 -22.46 -6.79 7.59
C ILE A 236 -22.22 -6.94 6.08
N LEU A 237 -22.82 -6.05 5.30
CA LEU A 237 -22.57 -5.93 3.86
C LEU A 237 -21.38 -5.00 3.58
N THR A 238 -20.49 -5.42 2.67
CA THR A 238 -19.53 -4.53 2.00
C THR A 238 -20.09 -4.13 0.63
N PRO A 239 -20.41 -2.84 0.39
CA PRO A 239 -20.88 -2.37 -0.91
C PRO A 239 -19.82 -2.50 -2.01
N ALA A 240 -20.26 -2.52 -3.28
CA ALA A 240 -19.39 -2.68 -4.45
C ALA A 240 -18.19 -1.70 -4.47
N PHE A 241 -18.38 -0.42 -4.14
CA PHE A 241 -17.31 0.57 -4.17
C PHE A 241 -16.21 0.34 -3.11
N GLU A 242 -16.46 -0.47 -2.08
CA GLU A 242 -15.46 -0.86 -1.06
C GLU A 242 -14.87 -2.26 -1.33
N CYS A 243 -15.24 -2.90 -2.43
CA CYS A 243 -14.73 -4.22 -2.76
C CYS A 243 -13.35 -4.09 -3.43
N SER A 244 -12.26 -4.36 -2.69
CA SER A 244 -10.93 -4.55 -3.29
C SER A 244 -10.92 -5.66 -4.35
N LEU A 245 -11.79 -6.66 -4.12
CA LEU A 245 -12.28 -7.64 -5.07
C LEU A 245 -13.71 -8.02 -4.62
N PRO A 246 -14.74 -8.08 -5.48
CA PRO A 246 -16.13 -8.29 -5.06
C PRO A 246 -16.44 -9.78 -4.87
N ALA A 247 -15.79 -10.35 -3.86
CA ALA A 247 -15.93 -11.74 -3.45
C ALA A 247 -16.05 -11.86 -1.94
N THR A 248 -16.57 -12.99 -1.49
CA THR A 248 -16.37 -13.50 -0.12
C THR A 248 -15.86 -14.92 -0.21
N LEU A 249 -14.90 -15.27 0.64
CA LEU A 249 -14.20 -16.55 0.60
C LEU A 249 -14.11 -17.16 2.00
N VAL A 250 -14.12 -18.49 2.07
CA VAL A 250 -13.85 -19.28 3.27
C VAL A 250 -12.90 -20.41 2.94
N ARG A 251 -12.05 -20.82 3.88
CA ARG A 251 -11.22 -22.02 3.73
C ARG A 251 -11.57 -23.09 4.74
N GLN A 252 -12.04 -24.23 4.24
CA GLN A 252 -12.22 -25.46 5.03
C GLN A 252 -11.16 -26.48 4.62
N GLY A 253 -10.32 -26.90 5.57
CA GLY A 253 -9.17 -27.74 5.25
C GLY A 253 -8.26 -27.06 4.21
N ASN A 254 -8.06 -27.68 3.05
CA ASN A 254 -7.28 -27.13 1.95
C ASN A 254 -8.13 -26.52 0.82
N ALA A 255 -9.45 -26.47 0.96
CA ALA A 255 -10.36 -25.96 -0.05
C ALA A 255 -10.83 -24.54 0.29
N GLY A 256 -10.54 -23.60 -0.61
CA GLY A 256 -11.11 -22.26 -0.64
C GLY A 256 -12.43 -22.27 -1.42
N LEU A 257 -13.50 -21.78 -0.80
CA LEU A 257 -14.85 -21.71 -1.37
C LEU A 257 -15.30 -20.26 -1.38
N GLY A 258 -16.08 -19.88 -2.38
CA GLY A 258 -16.50 -18.49 -2.48
C GLY A 258 -17.65 -18.22 -3.43
N VAL A 259 -18.16 -17.01 -3.30
CA VAL A 259 -19.11 -16.40 -4.23
C VAL A 259 -18.50 -15.07 -4.67
N VAL A 260 -18.44 -14.87 -5.97
CA VAL A 260 -17.81 -13.69 -6.59
C VAL A 260 -18.81 -13.04 -7.52
N VAL A 261 -18.87 -11.72 -7.55
CA VAL A 261 -19.69 -11.01 -8.54
C VAL A 261 -19.06 -11.15 -9.93
N ASP A 262 -19.87 -11.31 -10.97
CA ASP A 262 -19.32 -11.35 -12.33
C ASP A 262 -18.73 -9.99 -12.72
N ALA A 263 -17.62 -9.98 -13.45
CA ALA A 263 -16.95 -8.73 -13.83
C ALA A 263 -17.83 -7.80 -14.68
N GLU A 264 -18.80 -8.33 -15.43
CA GLU A 264 -19.76 -7.52 -16.20
C GLU A 264 -20.72 -6.72 -15.32
N GLU A 265 -20.91 -7.11 -14.06
CA GLU A 265 -21.81 -6.41 -13.13
C GLU A 265 -21.15 -5.22 -12.43
N PHE A 266 -19.82 -5.09 -12.54
CA PHE A 266 -19.04 -4.02 -11.93
C PHE A 266 -18.25 -3.23 -12.99
N PRO A 267 -18.88 -2.25 -13.66
CA PRO A 267 -18.26 -1.52 -14.76
C PRO A 267 -17.16 -0.56 -14.28
N PHE A 268 -16.19 -0.26 -15.17
CA PHE A 268 -15.10 0.68 -14.91
C PHE A 268 -15.55 2.15 -14.85
N GLN A 269 -16.62 2.48 -15.59
CA GLN A 269 -17.26 3.78 -15.64
C GLN A 269 -18.76 3.68 -15.28
N PRO A 270 -19.32 4.65 -14.55
CA PRO A 270 -18.61 5.73 -13.84
C PRO A 270 -17.70 5.18 -12.72
N LEU A 271 -16.84 6.03 -12.14
CA LEU A 271 -16.04 5.68 -10.97
C LEU A 271 -16.94 5.07 -9.86
N PRO A 272 -16.54 3.97 -9.20
CA PRO A 272 -17.34 3.36 -8.14
C PRO A 272 -17.59 4.30 -6.96
N LEU A 273 -18.85 4.41 -6.56
CA LEU A 273 -19.35 5.20 -5.44
C LEU A 273 -20.45 4.42 -4.71
N LEU A 274 -20.86 4.86 -3.51
CA LEU A 274 -22.00 4.25 -2.82
C LEU A 274 -23.28 4.38 -3.66
N GLU A 275 -23.51 5.54 -4.24
CA GLU A 275 -24.74 5.88 -4.97
C GLU A 275 -24.93 5.04 -6.24
N ASN A 276 -23.84 4.52 -6.83
CA ASN A 276 -23.88 3.65 -8.00
C ASN A 276 -23.54 2.18 -7.68
N SER A 277 -23.44 1.82 -6.40
CA SER A 277 -23.16 0.44 -5.99
C SER A 277 -24.39 -0.45 -6.23
N ARG A 278 -24.35 -1.20 -7.33
CA ARG A 278 -25.43 -2.13 -7.73
C ARG A 278 -25.54 -3.35 -6.82
N PHE A 279 -24.50 -3.71 -6.08
CA PHE A 279 -24.47 -4.91 -5.24
C PHE A 279 -23.64 -4.69 -3.97
N GLY A 280 -23.69 -5.66 -3.08
CA GLY A 280 -22.70 -5.82 -2.02
C GLY A 280 -22.44 -7.30 -1.71
N VAL A 281 -21.36 -7.56 -0.98
CA VAL A 281 -20.95 -8.90 -0.55
C VAL A 281 -21.01 -9.01 0.98
N ALA A 282 -21.35 -10.20 1.49
CA ALA A 282 -21.43 -10.45 2.93
C ALA A 282 -21.00 -11.88 3.24
N LEU A 283 -20.41 -12.08 4.42
CA LEU A 283 -19.91 -13.39 4.83
C LEU A 283 -20.64 -13.99 6.04
N ARG A 284 -21.19 -13.18 6.94
CA ARG A 284 -21.93 -13.69 8.10
C ARG A 284 -23.41 -13.81 7.80
N ASN A 285 -23.95 -15.02 7.82
CA ASN A 285 -25.38 -15.24 7.58
C ASN A 285 -26.23 -14.98 8.84
N ALA A 286 -27.55 -15.09 8.71
CA ALA A 286 -28.50 -14.82 9.80
C ALA A 286 -28.34 -15.77 10.99
N GLU A 287 -27.87 -17.00 10.77
CA GLU A 287 -27.57 -17.97 11.83
C GLU A 287 -26.19 -17.75 12.49
N GLY A 288 -25.45 -16.72 12.07
CA GLY A 288 -24.11 -16.41 12.58
C GLY A 288 -22.98 -17.28 12.02
N LYS A 289 -23.26 -18.09 10.99
CA LYS A 289 -22.26 -18.92 10.29
C LYS A 289 -21.53 -18.13 9.21
N ALA A 290 -20.31 -18.56 8.90
CA ALA A 290 -19.56 -18.07 7.76
C ALA A 290 -20.06 -18.75 6.48
N GLN A 291 -20.65 -17.94 5.60
CA GLN A 291 -21.27 -18.36 4.35
C GLN A 291 -21.03 -17.26 3.30
N PRO A 292 -20.32 -17.54 2.20
CA PRO A 292 -20.16 -16.58 1.11
C PRO A 292 -21.49 -16.16 0.47
N MET A 293 -21.78 -14.85 0.43
CA MET A 293 -23.04 -14.31 -0.10
C MET A 293 -22.82 -13.05 -0.95
N VAL A 294 -23.74 -12.85 -1.90
CA VAL A 294 -23.86 -11.66 -2.74
C VAL A 294 -25.31 -11.18 -2.69
N PHE A 295 -25.52 -9.88 -2.52
CA PHE A 295 -26.84 -9.24 -2.56
C PHE A 295 -26.91 -8.24 -3.71
N ALA A 296 -27.87 -8.43 -4.62
CA ALA A 296 -28.10 -7.56 -5.77
C ALA A 296 -29.61 -7.47 -6.13
N PRO A 297 -30.15 -6.29 -6.46
CA PRO A 297 -29.47 -5.01 -6.32
C PRO A 297 -29.21 -4.72 -4.82
N MET A 298 -28.25 -3.87 -4.46
CA MET A 298 -28.10 -3.42 -3.08
C MET A 298 -29.39 -2.73 -2.64
N LEU A 299 -29.95 -3.10 -1.49
CA LEU A 299 -31.23 -2.55 -1.03
C LEU A 299 -31.17 -1.02 -0.92
N GLY A 300 -32.06 -0.31 -1.62
CA GLY A 300 -32.07 1.16 -1.71
C GLY A 300 -31.02 1.77 -2.67
N GLY A 301 -30.19 0.94 -3.30
CA GLY A 301 -29.25 1.36 -4.34
C GLY A 301 -29.89 1.43 -5.73
N PRO A 302 -29.07 1.65 -6.78
CA PRO A 302 -29.53 1.59 -8.17
C PRO A 302 -30.29 0.30 -8.43
N GLU A 303 -31.34 0.38 -9.23
CA GLU A 303 -32.11 -0.80 -9.67
C GLU A 303 -32.88 -1.55 -8.56
N SER A 304 -32.81 -1.09 -7.30
CA SER A 304 -33.53 -1.71 -6.17
C SER A 304 -35.01 -1.36 -6.15
N ARG A 305 -35.39 -0.12 -6.46
CA ARG A 305 -36.80 0.24 -6.66
C ARG A 305 -37.31 -0.41 -7.95
N ARG A 306 -38.35 -1.23 -7.84
CA ARG A 306 -39.01 -1.84 -9.00
C ARG A 306 -40.52 -1.78 -8.89
N ASP A 307 -41.15 -1.51 -10.02
CA ASP A 307 -42.58 -1.70 -10.21
C ASP A 307 -42.92 -3.08 -10.74
N ARG A 308 -44.19 -3.45 -10.65
CA ARG A 308 -44.70 -4.72 -11.20
C ARG A 308 -44.27 -4.88 -12.67
N GLY A 309 -43.67 -6.02 -12.99
CA GLY A 309 -43.20 -6.36 -14.34
C GLY A 309 -41.82 -5.81 -14.71
N GLN A 310 -41.21 -4.92 -13.91
CA GLN A 310 -39.85 -4.44 -14.15
C GLN A 310 -38.83 -5.46 -13.65
N ALA A 311 -38.44 -6.40 -14.51
CA ALA A 311 -37.50 -7.44 -14.15
C ALA A 311 -36.09 -6.88 -13.84
N PHE A 312 -35.39 -7.56 -12.94
CA PHE A 312 -33.97 -7.35 -12.64
C PHE A 312 -33.19 -8.63 -12.86
N THR A 313 -32.00 -8.52 -13.45
CA THR A 313 -31.11 -9.63 -13.74
C THR A 313 -29.75 -9.36 -13.14
N PHE A 314 -29.12 -10.39 -12.59
CA PHE A 314 -27.76 -10.27 -12.07
C PHE A 314 -26.99 -11.57 -12.18
N ARG A 315 -25.66 -11.44 -12.27
CA ARG A 315 -24.71 -12.53 -12.50
C ARG A 315 -23.66 -12.63 -11.38
N LEU A 316 -23.41 -13.86 -10.95
CA LEU A 316 -22.33 -14.17 -10.00
C LEU A 316 -21.66 -15.50 -10.36
N ARG A 317 -20.49 -15.73 -9.78
CA ARG A 317 -19.65 -16.91 -9.97
C ARG A 317 -19.58 -17.73 -8.67
N LEU A 318 -19.62 -19.04 -8.83
CA LEU A 318 -19.36 -19.98 -7.73
C LEU A 318 -17.90 -20.42 -7.79
N HIS A 319 -17.13 -20.15 -6.74
CA HIS A 319 -15.71 -20.45 -6.70
C HIS A 319 -15.42 -21.64 -5.79
N ALA A 320 -14.56 -22.54 -6.27
CA ALA A 320 -13.88 -23.54 -5.44
C ALA A 320 -12.46 -23.78 -5.98
N GLY A 321 -11.48 -23.83 -5.09
CA GLY A 321 -10.07 -24.01 -5.44
C GLY A 321 -9.25 -24.51 -4.26
N THR A 322 -8.08 -25.07 -4.54
CA THR A 322 -7.15 -25.48 -3.49
C THR A 322 -6.29 -24.31 -3.02
N GLY A 323 -5.85 -24.38 -1.76
CA GLY A 323 -4.84 -23.47 -1.21
C GLY A 323 -5.42 -22.43 -0.26
N ASP A 324 -4.57 -21.46 0.09
CA ASP A 324 -4.94 -20.35 0.97
C ASP A 324 -5.81 -19.30 0.26
N LEU A 325 -6.48 -18.44 1.03
CA LEU A 325 -7.38 -17.43 0.50
C LEU A 325 -6.66 -16.32 -0.26
N THR A 326 -5.36 -16.12 -0.06
CA THR A 326 -4.57 -15.20 -0.89
C THR A 326 -4.31 -15.78 -2.29
N GLN A 327 -4.21 -17.10 -2.43
CA GLN A 327 -4.18 -17.80 -3.73
C GLN A 327 -5.55 -17.74 -4.42
N ALA A 328 -6.65 -17.95 -3.69
CA ALA A 328 -7.99 -17.82 -4.25
C ALA A 328 -8.27 -16.38 -4.71
N TYR A 329 -7.87 -15.38 -3.90
CA TYR A 329 -7.96 -13.96 -4.25
C TYR A 329 -7.20 -13.63 -5.54
N GLU A 330 -5.93 -14.06 -5.65
CA GLU A 330 -5.13 -13.88 -6.86
C GLU A 330 -5.78 -14.54 -8.08
N ALA A 331 -6.23 -15.79 -7.93
CA ALA A 331 -6.83 -16.57 -8.99
C ALA A 331 -8.06 -15.86 -9.59
N VAL A 332 -8.94 -15.34 -8.72
CA VAL A 332 -10.13 -14.59 -9.12
C VAL A 332 -9.75 -13.23 -9.74
N ALA A 333 -8.82 -12.49 -9.13
CA ALA A 333 -8.35 -11.21 -9.65
C ALA A 333 -7.80 -11.36 -11.08
N ARG A 334 -7.00 -12.39 -11.35
CA ARG A 334 -6.39 -12.65 -12.67
C ARG A 334 -7.39 -13.18 -13.68
N ARG A 335 -8.12 -14.25 -13.37
CA ARG A 335 -9.00 -14.93 -14.34
C ARG A 335 -10.30 -14.18 -14.60
N LEU A 336 -10.92 -13.64 -13.55
CA LEU A 336 -12.23 -12.98 -13.66
C LEU A 336 -12.10 -11.48 -13.85
N TYR A 337 -11.17 -10.80 -13.16
CA TYR A 337 -11.03 -9.34 -13.28
C TYR A 337 -9.88 -8.89 -14.19
N GLY A 338 -9.13 -9.83 -14.77
CA GLY A 338 -8.09 -9.54 -15.75
C GLY A 338 -6.84 -8.88 -15.17
N PHE A 339 -6.61 -8.99 -13.85
CA PHE A 339 -5.41 -8.44 -13.22
C PHE A 339 -4.14 -9.07 -13.80
N ARG A 340 -3.20 -8.21 -14.19
CA ARG A 340 -1.89 -8.57 -14.76
C ARG A 340 -0.94 -7.38 -14.60
N ASP A 341 0.33 -7.57 -14.90
CA ASP A 341 1.25 -6.44 -15.11
C ASP A 341 0.85 -5.67 -16.39
N TYR A 342 0.09 -4.59 -16.22
CA TYR A 342 -0.49 -3.82 -17.34
C TYR A 342 0.14 -2.41 -17.48
N ARG A 343 0.95 -1.98 -16.52
CA ARG A 343 1.54 -0.63 -16.50
C ARG A 343 2.86 -0.57 -17.28
N ARG A 344 3.02 0.51 -18.02
CA ARG A 344 4.23 0.91 -18.76
C ARG A 344 4.46 2.41 -18.61
N ASN A 345 5.67 2.90 -18.86
CA ASN A 345 5.93 4.34 -18.78
C ASN A 345 5.36 5.01 -20.04
N ALA A 346 4.19 5.66 -19.93
CA ALA A 346 3.55 6.30 -21.08
C ALA A 346 3.87 7.79 -21.24
N ILE A 347 4.17 8.49 -20.14
CA ILE A 347 4.22 9.96 -20.11
C ILE A 347 5.58 10.52 -19.71
N ALA A 348 6.36 9.77 -18.93
CA ALA A 348 7.73 10.06 -18.54
C ALA A 348 8.38 8.78 -17.99
N SER A 349 9.72 8.77 -17.95
CA SER A 349 10.46 7.78 -17.16
C SER A 349 10.38 8.11 -15.67
N LEU A 350 10.59 7.13 -14.80
CA LEU A 350 10.65 7.36 -13.35
C LEU A 350 11.81 8.28 -12.97
N ASN A 351 12.90 8.30 -13.75
CA ASN A 351 14.02 9.21 -13.54
C ASN A 351 13.63 10.67 -13.80
N GLU A 352 12.90 10.93 -14.89
CA GLU A 352 12.38 12.27 -15.19
C GLU A 352 11.37 12.71 -14.12
N THR A 353 10.49 11.82 -13.68
CA THR A 353 9.58 12.08 -12.56
C THR A 353 10.34 12.44 -11.28
N LEU A 354 11.39 11.68 -10.94
CA LEU A 354 12.22 11.96 -9.76
C LEU A 354 12.93 13.31 -9.87
N ASP A 355 13.49 13.64 -11.03
CA ASP A 355 14.13 14.95 -11.28
C ASP A 355 13.15 16.10 -11.07
N ASN A 356 11.94 16.00 -11.65
CA ASN A 356 10.89 17.00 -11.49
C ASN A 356 10.43 17.13 -10.02
N MET A 357 10.40 16.03 -9.28
CA MET A 357 10.05 16.02 -7.85
C MET A 357 11.12 16.65 -6.97
N ILE A 358 12.40 16.47 -7.29
CA ILE A 358 13.49 17.18 -6.59
C ILE A 358 13.39 18.68 -6.87
N ASP A 359 13.17 19.09 -8.12
CA ASP A 359 12.94 20.49 -8.47
C ASP A 359 11.76 21.08 -7.69
N TYR A 360 10.65 20.32 -7.59
CA TYR A 360 9.50 20.70 -6.79
C TYR A 360 9.84 20.82 -5.29
N GLY A 361 10.49 19.82 -4.70
CA GLY A 361 10.88 19.77 -3.28
C GLY A 361 11.84 20.88 -2.85
N MET A 362 12.59 21.46 -3.80
CA MET A 362 13.47 22.60 -3.58
C MET A 362 12.81 23.96 -3.89
N SER A 363 11.66 23.94 -4.58
CA SER A 363 10.89 25.16 -4.89
C SER A 363 10.10 25.69 -3.69
N ARG A 364 9.62 26.93 -3.79
CA ARG A 364 8.69 27.51 -2.81
C ARG A 364 7.38 26.73 -2.69
N TYR A 365 6.95 26.06 -3.76
CA TYR A 365 5.68 25.31 -3.80
C TYR A 365 5.71 24.02 -2.98
N SER A 366 6.90 23.55 -2.56
CA SER A 366 7.03 22.46 -1.59
C SER A 366 6.61 22.87 -0.17
N TRP A 367 6.41 24.17 0.06
CA TRP A 367 5.96 24.76 1.32
C TRP A 367 6.77 24.31 2.54
N PHE A 368 8.09 24.31 2.42
CA PHE A 368 8.99 24.17 3.56
C PHE A 368 9.12 25.51 4.31
N VAL A 369 8.96 25.48 5.63
CA VAL A 369 9.07 26.66 6.51
C VAL A 369 10.47 26.63 7.14
N ASP A 370 11.37 27.45 6.62
CA ASP A 370 12.79 27.44 7.00
C ASP A 370 13.00 27.74 8.49
N GLU A 371 12.25 28.70 9.05
CA GLU A 371 12.33 29.11 10.47
C GLU A 371 11.93 28.01 11.45
N LEU A 372 11.07 27.08 11.00
CA LEU A 372 10.60 25.95 11.80
C LEU A 372 11.26 24.63 11.41
N LYS A 373 12.17 24.65 10.43
CA LYS A 373 12.90 23.49 9.91
C LYS A 373 11.99 22.33 9.50
N GLY A 374 10.83 22.63 8.91
CA GLY A 374 9.85 21.58 8.60
C GLY A 374 8.89 21.90 7.47
N CYS A 375 8.29 20.85 6.92
CA CYS A 375 7.28 20.97 5.87
C CYS A 375 5.97 21.49 6.48
N ALA A 376 5.32 22.46 5.84
CA ALA A 376 4.05 22.98 6.31
C ALA A 376 2.99 21.88 6.40
N TYR A 377 2.26 21.88 7.51
CA TYR A 377 1.16 20.96 7.79
C TYR A 377 -0.16 21.71 8.05
N SER A 378 -0.21 22.98 7.63
CA SER A 378 -1.36 23.89 7.77
C SER A 378 -2.63 23.42 7.06
N THR A 379 -2.54 22.44 6.17
CA THR A 379 -3.68 21.81 5.48
C THR A 379 -4.56 21.00 6.43
N ASP A 380 -3.97 20.40 7.47
CA ASP A 380 -4.66 19.64 8.52
C ASP A 380 -4.61 20.34 9.87
N VAL A 381 -3.47 20.95 10.22
CA VAL A 381 -3.21 21.60 11.52
C VAL A 381 -2.67 23.01 11.28
N PRO A 382 -3.52 24.05 11.38
CA PRO A 382 -3.12 25.43 11.09
C PRO A 382 -1.86 25.86 11.85
N GLY A 383 -0.88 26.41 11.13
CA GLY A 383 0.35 26.95 11.69
C GLY A 383 1.36 25.90 12.17
N ALA A 384 1.15 24.62 11.87
CA ALA A 384 2.07 23.54 12.23
C ALA A 384 3.02 23.17 11.08
N VAL A 385 4.16 22.59 11.44
CA VAL A 385 5.05 21.87 10.53
C VAL A 385 5.16 20.41 10.95
N LYS A 386 5.43 19.54 9.99
CA LYS A 386 5.62 18.10 10.23
C LYS A 386 6.73 17.55 9.34
N ASN A 387 7.58 16.71 9.91
CA ASN A 387 8.59 15.96 9.16
C ASN A 387 8.36 14.46 9.35
N VAL A 388 8.55 13.69 8.27
CA VAL A 388 8.40 12.22 8.31
C VAL A 388 9.68 11.56 8.80
N SER A 389 10.82 11.94 8.22
CA SER A 389 12.15 11.50 8.61
C SER A 389 13.20 12.37 7.93
N SER A 390 14.29 12.67 8.64
CA SER A 390 15.45 13.37 8.09
C SER A 390 16.19 12.55 7.02
N LEU A 391 16.04 11.21 7.08
CA LEU A 391 16.69 10.29 6.17
C LEU A 391 16.19 10.38 4.74
N ASN A 392 14.94 10.83 4.53
CA ASN A 392 14.38 10.96 3.18
C ASN A 392 15.19 11.99 2.34
N PRO A 393 15.21 13.29 2.68
CA PRO A 393 16.03 14.25 1.93
C PRO A 393 17.53 13.97 2.01
N LEU A 394 18.03 13.36 3.09
CA LEU A 394 19.44 12.99 3.21
C LEU A 394 19.85 11.94 2.16
N ASN A 395 19.01 10.94 1.91
CA ASN A 395 19.22 9.92 0.89
C ASN A 395 19.31 10.55 -0.51
N LEU A 396 18.36 11.46 -0.80
CA LEU A 396 18.33 12.16 -2.08
C LEU A 396 19.53 13.09 -2.24
N ALA A 397 19.94 13.84 -1.21
CA ALA A 397 21.13 14.67 -1.26
C ALA A 397 22.40 13.86 -1.60
N LEU A 398 22.51 12.67 -1.01
CA LEU A 398 23.65 11.79 -1.20
C LEU A 398 23.67 11.16 -2.60
N VAL A 399 22.55 10.61 -3.05
CA VAL A 399 22.45 9.91 -4.34
C VAL A 399 22.42 10.88 -5.51
N ALA A 400 21.77 12.04 -5.37
CA ALA A 400 21.77 13.08 -6.39
C ALA A 400 23.06 13.93 -6.40
N ASP A 401 23.98 13.67 -5.48
CA ASP A 401 25.25 14.40 -5.35
C ASP A 401 25.04 15.93 -5.21
N ASP A 402 24.08 16.30 -4.37
CA ASP A 402 23.51 17.64 -4.28
C ASP A 402 23.62 18.20 -2.85
N GLU A 403 24.60 19.08 -2.64
CA GLU A 403 24.82 19.76 -1.36
C GLU A 403 23.66 20.69 -0.97
N GLU A 404 22.91 21.23 -1.95
CA GLU A 404 21.82 22.15 -1.66
C GLU A 404 20.67 21.44 -0.94
N ILE A 405 20.34 20.21 -1.38
CA ILE A 405 19.34 19.37 -0.69
C ILE A 405 19.79 19.09 0.74
N PHE A 406 21.08 18.80 0.94
CA PHE A 406 21.62 18.56 2.28
C PHE A 406 21.47 19.80 3.17
N GLN A 407 21.96 20.95 2.73
CA GLN A 407 22.00 22.17 3.54
C GLN A 407 20.61 22.75 3.81
N ARG A 408 19.70 22.72 2.83
CA ARG A 408 18.40 23.39 2.93
C ARG A 408 17.25 22.49 3.36
N ARG A 409 17.44 21.16 3.38
CA ARG A 409 16.38 20.19 3.71
C ARG A 409 16.86 19.16 4.70
N ALA A 410 17.88 18.38 4.36
CA ALA A 410 18.28 17.25 5.20
C ALA A 410 18.81 17.71 6.57
N TYR A 411 19.76 18.63 6.60
CA TYR A 411 20.40 19.08 7.83
C TYR A 411 19.43 19.79 8.79
N PRO A 412 18.59 20.75 8.34
CA PRO A 412 17.59 21.36 9.20
C PRO A 412 16.60 20.32 9.76
N ILE A 413 16.21 19.32 8.96
CA ILE A 413 15.32 18.26 9.45
C ILE A 413 16.04 17.35 10.45
N VAL A 414 17.34 17.05 10.30
CA VAL A 414 18.11 16.33 11.34
C VAL A 414 18.02 17.09 12.67
N GLU A 415 18.29 18.40 12.66
CA GLU A 415 18.19 19.23 13.87
C GLU A 415 16.77 19.25 14.45
N PHE A 416 15.74 19.34 13.59
CA PHE A 416 14.34 19.22 14.01
C PHE A 416 14.09 17.91 14.74
N MET A 417 14.52 16.78 14.16
CA MET A 417 14.26 15.45 14.70
C MET A 417 15.01 15.20 16.03
N LEU A 418 16.13 15.90 16.26
CA LEU A 418 16.91 15.83 17.49
C LEU A 418 16.35 16.72 18.62
N SER A 419 15.72 17.84 18.27
CA SER A 419 15.31 18.86 19.24
C SER A 419 13.83 18.81 19.59
N ARG A 420 12.93 18.52 18.66
CA ARG A 420 11.48 18.56 18.91
C ARG A 420 11.01 17.34 19.69
N GLU A 421 9.98 17.50 20.52
CA GLU A 421 9.36 16.41 21.28
C GLU A 421 8.54 15.45 20.41
N LYS A 422 7.83 15.99 19.41
CA LYS A 422 6.95 15.24 18.49
C LYS A 422 7.30 15.54 17.03
N PHE A 423 6.84 14.70 16.10
CA PHE A 423 6.97 14.97 14.65
C PHE A 423 6.17 16.20 14.21
N LEU A 424 5.05 16.48 14.88
CA LEU A 424 4.17 17.61 14.60
C LEU A 424 4.47 18.74 15.58
N PHE A 425 4.91 19.88 15.05
CA PHE A 425 5.33 21.04 15.82
C PHE A 425 4.50 22.28 15.49
N CYS A 426 4.07 23.03 16.51
CA CYS A 426 3.34 24.29 16.33
C CYS A 426 3.74 25.29 17.42
N LEU A 427 3.87 26.56 17.05
CA LEU A 427 4.19 27.63 18.01
C LEU A 427 2.99 28.01 18.88
N ASP A 428 1.76 27.87 18.38
CA ASP A 428 0.55 28.24 19.11
C ASP A 428 0.25 27.25 20.26
N PRO A 429 0.38 27.65 21.54
CA PRO A 429 0.13 26.77 22.68
C PRO A 429 -1.34 26.33 22.80
N LYS A 430 -2.27 27.04 22.13
CA LYS A 430 -3.71 26.75 22.14
C LYS A 430 -4.12 25.76 21.05
N GLN A 431 -3.24 25.45 20.09
CA GLN A 431 -3.53 24.45 19.08
C GLN A 431 -3.61 23.05 19.73
N LYS A 432 -4.70 22.32 19.43
CA LYS A 432 -4.96 20.97 19.97
C LYS A 432 -5.32 19.94 18.90
N ILE A 433 -5.57 20.35 17.66
CA ILE A 433 -5.90 19.43 16.56
C ILE A 433 -4.71 18.51 16.31
N GLN A 434 -4.92 17.18 16.41
CA GLN A 434 -3.86 16.17 16.29
C GLN A 434 -2.69 16.31 17.30
N SER A 435 -2.91 17.00 18.42
CA SER A 435 -1.99 17.05 19.57
C SER A 435 -0.54 17.48 19.23
N PRO A 436 -0.30 18.61 18.51
CA PRO A 436 1.04 19.11 18.22
C PRO A 436 1.78 19.45 19.52
N SER A 437 3.10 19.36 19.48
CA SER A 437 3.94 19.88 20.55
C SER A 437 4.57 21.21 20.15
N ARG A 438 4.72 22.11 21.12
CA ARG A 438 5.61 23.27 20.96
C ARG A 438 6.96 23.07 21.63
N LEU A 439 7.19 21.92 22.27
CA LEU A 439 8.30 21.69 23.18
C LEU A 439 9.54 21.17 22.45
N LEU A 440 10.71 21.68 22.83
CA LEU A 440 12.01 21.18 22.39
C LEU A 440 12.56 20.08 23.32
N LYS A 441 11.74 19.08 23.67
CA LYS A 441 12.10 17.97 24.57
C LYS A 441 12.62 16.72 23.83
N GLY A 442 13.11 16.88 22.62
CA GLY A 442 13.51 15.79 21.73
C GLY A 442 14.59 14.83 22.28
N PRO A 443 14.97 13.81 21.49
CA PRO A 443 14.64 13.65 20.08
C PRO A 443 13.25 13.07 19.82
N CYS A 444 12.55 13.61 18.82
CA CYS A 444 11.38 12.95 18.24
C CYS A 444 11.77 11.86 17.23
N ALA A 445 13.04 11.79 16.82
CA ALA A 445 13.59 10.72 16.02
C ALA A 445 13.31 9.32 16.63
N PRO A 446 12.80 8.36 15.84
CA PRO A 446 12.74 6.95 16.22
C PRO A 446 14.12 6.39 16.56
N VAL A 447 14.15 5.29 17.33
CA VAL A 447 15.43 4.60 17.67
C VAL A 447 16.16 4.19 16.40
N SER A 448 15.43 3.71 15.39
CA SER A 448 15.99 3.28 14.12
C SER A 448 16.62 4.42 13.31
N GLU A 449 16.04 5.62 13.37
CA GLU A 449 16.55 6.79 12.67
C GLU A 449 17.86 7.27 13.30
N LEU A 450 17.93 7.35 14.63
CA LEU A 450 19.16 7.70 15.35
C LEU A 450 20.29 6.70 15.06
N ALA A 451 19.99 5.40 15.09
CA ALA A 451 20.93 4.34 14.76
C ALA A 451 21.40 4.42 13.30
N THR A 452 20.49 4.74 12.37
CA THR A 452 20.80 4.90 10.95
C THR A 452 21.68 6.11 10.68
N LEU A 453 21.38 7.27 11.28
CA LEU A 453 22.23 8.47 11.17
C LEU A 453 23.64 8.21 11.72
N TYR A 454 23.77 7.45 12.81
CA TYR A 454 25.10 7.02 13.31
C TYR A 454 25.84 6.14 12.30
N GLY A 455 25.14 5.19 11.66
CA GLY A 455 25.70 4.34 10.61
C GLY A 455 26.17 5.14 9.38
N ILE A 456 25.38 6.12 8.93
CA ILE A 456 25.69 6.99 7.79
C ILE A 456 26.90 7.89 8.07
N THR A 457 27.07 8.35 9.31
CA THR A 457 28.26 9.12 9.73
C THR A 457 29.47 8.23 9.99
N HIS A 458 29.36 6.91 9.78
CA HIS A 458 30.43 5.93 9.99
C HIS A 458 31.11 6.07 11.36
N GLY A 459 30.31 6.35 12.39
CA GLY A 459 30.76 6.50 13.76
C GLY A 459 31.28 7.90 14.15
N ALA A 460 31.32 8.86 13.24
CA ALA A 460 31.86 10.20 13.51
C ALA A 460 31.00 11.05 14.46
N SER A 461 29.73 10.68 14.67
CA SER A 461 28.79 11.37 15.58
C SER A 461 28.29 10.45 16.71
N PRO A 462 29.10 10.14 17.74
CA PRO A 462 28.73 9.22 18.83
C PRO A 462 27.43 9.58 19.58
N VAL A 463 27.06 10.85 19.64
CA VAL A 463 25.83 11.35 20.27
C VAL A 463 24.59 10.67 19.70
N LEU A 464 24.57 10.37 18.39
CA LEU A 464 23.45 9.70 17.74
C LEU A 464 23.26 8.27 18.27
N ARG A 465 24.37 7.53 18.41
CA ARG A 465 24.36 6.21 19.04
C ARG A 465 23.94 6.30 20.50
N ARG A 466 24.52 7.24 21.27
CA ARG A 466 24.19 7.46 22.68
C ARG A 466 22.69 7.72 22.87
N LEU A 467 22.08 8.54 22.01
CA LEU A 467 20.65 8.81 22.02
C LEU A 467 19.84 7.57 21.63
N ALA A 468 20.24 6.82 20.60
CA ALA A 468 19.57 5.58 20.22
C ALA A 468 19.54 4.56 21.38
N GLU A 469 20.68 4.34 22.03
CA GLU A 469 20.82 3.46 23.20
C GLU A 469 20.03 3.98 24.40
N ARG A 470 20.04 5.29 24.67
CA ARG A 470 19.24 5.91 25.74
C ARG A 470 17.74 5.76 25.52
N MET A 471 17.28 5.76 24.27
CA MET A 471 15.86 5.64 23.93
C MET A 471 15.41 4.18 23.82
N LEU A 472 16.33 3.23 23.66
CA LEU A 472 16.02 1.80 23.64
C LEU A 472 15.42 1.39 24.99
N GLY A 473 14.27 0.71 24.95
CA GLY A 473 13.55 0.30 26.16
C GLY A 473 12.62 1.35 26.77
N HIS A 474 12.58 2.59 26.24
CA HIS A 474 11.74 3.67 26.76
C HIS A 474 10.58 4.01 25.82
N ASN A 475 9.35 3.96 26.34
CA ASN A 475 8.15 4.34 25.61
C ASN A 475 8.06 5.85 25.41
N ARG A 476 7.60 6.28 24.23
CA ARG A 476 7.49 7.70 23.87
C ARG A 476 6.22 7.96 23.05
N THR A 477 5.71 9.18 23.08
CA THR A 477 4.59 9.61 22.24
C THR A 477 5.09 10.56 21.17
N LEU A 478 5.38 10.04 19.99
CA LEU A 478 6.09 10.76 18.92
C LEU A 478 5.13 11.33 17.84
N ASN A 479 4.02 10.63 17.58
CA ASN A 479 3.01 11.00 16.60
C ASN A 479 1.63 10.92 17.25
N LEU A 480 0.82 11.97 17.09
CA LEU A 480 -0.49 12.06 17.76
C LEU A 480 -0.33 11.77 19.26
N ASP A 481 -1.15 10.87 19.80
CA ASP A 481 -1.08 10.38 21.17
C ASP A 481 -0.75 8.88 21.24
N ASP A 482 -0.25 8.31 20.14
CA ASP A 482 0.13 6.91 20.06
C ASP A 482 1.47 6.65 20.77
N VAL A 483 1.51 5.59 21.57
CA VAL A 483 2.72 5.16 22.27
C VAL A 483 3.60 4.35 21.31
N ALA A 484 4.78 4.88 21.00
CA ALA A 484 5.86 4.16 20.36
C ALA A 484 6.63 3.35 21.43
N GLU A 485 6.55 2.03 21.35
CA GLU A 485 7.22 1.12 22.28
C GLU A 485 8.74 1.15 22.09
N GLY A 486 9.48 1.32 23.19
CA GLY A 486 10.94 1.39 23.16
C GLY A 486 11.63 0.03 23.12
N ALA A 487 11.00 -1.02 23.66
CA ALA A 487 11.61 -2.34 23.89
C ALA A 487 11.30 -3.38 22.79
N THR A 488 11.01 -2.94 21.56
CA THR A 488 10.63 -3.83 20.45
C THR A 488 11.85 -4.54 19.86
N TRP A 489 11.64 -5.72 19.26
CA TRP A 489 12.71 -6.45 18.58
C TRP A 489 13.21 -5.72 17.33
N GLN A 490 12.38 -4.87 16.72
CA GLN A 490 12.77 -3.96 15.65
C GLN A 490 13.80 -2.94 16.12
N ASN A 491 13.59 -2.32 17.29
CA ASN A 491 14.56 -1.39 17.87
C ASN A 491 15.86 -2.09 18.23
N GLN A 492 15.80 -3.33 18.75
CA GLN A 492 16.98 -4.16 18.99
C GLN A 492 17.77 -4.41 17.69
N LEU A 493 17.08 -4.78 16.60
CA LEU A 493 17.70 -4.96 15.28
C LEU A 493 18.34 -3.66 14.78
N ALA A 494 17.66 -2.53 14.96
CA ALA A 494 18.17 -1.24 14.50
C ALA A 494 19.43 -0.80 15.25
N VAL A 495 19.46 -0.94 16.58
CA VAL A 495 20.66 -0.63 17.37
C VAL A 495 21.77 -1.63 17.07
N TRP A 496 21.49 -2.92 16.88
CA TRP A 496 22.49 -3.89 16.44
C TRP A 496 23.17 -3.49 15.14
N ARG A 497 22.42 -2.99 14.14
CA ARG A 497 23.02 -2.52 12.86
C ARG A 497 24.01 -1.38 13.06
N ALA A 498 23.82 -0.56 14.10
CA ALA A 498 24.71 0.54 14.44
C ALA A 498 25.90 0.11 15.31
N THR A 499 25.73 -0.85 16.22
CA THR A 499 26.75 -1.20 17.23
C THR A 499 27.50 -2.50 16.96
N GLY A 500 26.93 -3.40 16.17
CA GLY A 500 27.44 -4.75 15.94
C GLY A 500 27.28 -5.70 17.14
N ASP A 501 26.60 -5.29 18.22
CA ASP A 501 26.50 -6.09 19.45
C ASP A 501 25.68 -7.39 19.23
N PRO A 502 26.30 -8.58 19.28
CA PRO A 502 25.60 -9.84 19.02
C PRO A 502 24.46 -10.13 20.01
N ALA A 503 24.47 -9.56 21.21
CA ALA A 503 23.39 -9.72 22.18
C ALA A 503 22.09 -9.08 21.70
N LEU A 504 22.17 -7.92 21.03
CA LEU A 504 21.03 -7.22 20.46
C LEU A 504 20.42 -8.00 19.28
N LEU A 505 21.25 -8.57 18.40
CA LEU A 505 20.75 -9.44 17.31
C LEU A 505 20.09 -10.69 17.87
N ALA A 506 20.68 -11.32 18.88
CA ALA A 506 20.08 -12.48 19.54
C ALA A 506 18.73 -12.12 20.20
N ALA A 507 18.61 -10.94 20.81
CA ALA A 507 17.35 -10.44 21.35
C ALA A 507 16.31 -10.17 20.26
N ALA A 508 16.72 -9.56 19.15
CA ALA A 508 15.85 -9.33 17.99
C ALA A 508 15.30 -10.65 17.43
N ARG A 509 16.15 -11.67 17.25
CA ARG A 509 15.73 -13.01 16.80
C ARG A 509 14.75 -13.66 17.76
N ARG A 510 15.02 -13.65 19.07
CA ARG A 510 14.09 -14.20 20.08
C ARG A 510 12.73 -13.49 20.06
N GLY A 511 12.73 -12.16 19.96
CA GLY A 511 11.50 -11.37 19.90
C GLY A 511 10.71 -11.61 18.61
N ALA A 512 11.41 -11.75 17.47
CA ALA A 512 10.80 -12.10 16.19
C ALA A 512 10.24 -13.52 16.20
N ASP A 513 10.94 -14.49 16.77
CA ASP A 513 10.47 -15.88 16.86
C ASP A 513 9.22 -15.99 17.76
N ALA A 514 9.20 -15.27 18.89
CA ALA A 514 8.00 -15.14 19.72
C ALA A 514 6.85 -14.44 18.98
N TYR A 515 7.16 -13.46 18.13
CA TYR A 515 6.18 -12.80 17.27
C TYR A 515 5.61 -13.74 16.21
N LEU A 516 6.44 -14.56 15.53
CA LEU A 516 6.00 -15.55 14.56
C LEU A 516 5.01 -16.54 15.20
N ALA A 517 5.39 -17.12 16.34
CA ALA A 517 4.55 -18.08 17.07
C ALA A 517 3.19 -17.48 17.50
N ARG A 518 3.17 -16.19 17.87
CA ARG A 518 1.96 -15.47 18.32
C ARG A 518 1.06 -15.02 17.19
N ARG A 519 1.62 -14.54 16.08
CA ARG A 519 0.90 -13.70 15.11
C ARG A 519 0.96 -14.20 13.67
N VAL A 520 1.93 -15.04 13.32
CA VAL A 520 2.06 -15.61 11.96
C VAL A 520 1.57 -17.05 11.93
N ASP A 521 1.99 -17.85 12.90
CA ASP A 521 1.61 -19.26 13.04
C ASP A 521 0.17 -19.40 13.56
N GLN A 522 -0.38 -18.34 14.14
CA GLN A 522 -1.76 -18.25 14.60
C GLN A 522 -2.49 -17.13 13.86
N PRO A 523 -3.63 -17.41 13.21
CA PRO A 523 -4.42 -16.39 12.54
C PRO A 523 -5.02 -15.42 13.55
N ALA A 524 -5.08 -14.13 13.20
CA ALA A 524 -5.75 -13.14 14.04
C ALA A 524 -7.27 -13.41 14.09
N THR A 525 -7.83 -13.51 15.30
CA THR A 525 -9.27 -13.71 15.55
C THR A 525 -10.00 -12.40 15.84
N GLY A 526 -9.27 -11.34 16.15
CA GLY A 526 -9.80 -10.03 16.53
C GLY A 526 -8.85 -8.88 16.18
N PHE A 527 -9.19 -7.70 16.67
CA PHE A 527 -8.45 -6.45 16.43
C PHE A 527 -7.58 -6.06 17.64
N ASP A 528 -6.83 -7.03 18.16
CA ASP A 528 -6.04 -6.89 19.38
C ASP A 528 -4.61 -6.41 19.16
N ASP A 529 -4.09 -6.48 17.93
CA ASP A 529 -2.73 -6.01 17.66
C ASP A 529 -2.62 -4.48 17.80
N PRO A 530 -1.46 -3.96 18.24
CA PRO A 530 -1.22 -2.52 18.29
C PRO A 530 -1.10 -1.91 16.88
N GLY A 531 -1.51 -0.64 16.75
CA GLY A 531 -1.35 0.14 15.51
C GLY A 531 -2.40 -0.13 14.43
N MET A 532 -3.59 -0.60 14.80
CA MET A 532 -4.72 -0.90 13.91
C MET A 532 -5.40 0.38 13.38
N PHE A 533 -4.76 1.03 12.42
CA PHE A 533 -5.34 2.11 11.63
C PHE A 533 -4.92 1.99 10.17
N PHE A 534 -3.61 2.05 9.91
CA PHE A 534 -3.04 1.80 8.58
C PHE A 534 -2.98 0.31 8.26
N TRP A 535 -3.02 -0.05 6.98
CA TRP A 535 -3.05 -1.43 6.51
C TRP A 535 -1.90 -2.31 7.03
N VAL A 536 -0.70 -1.71 7.23
CA VAL A 536 0.46 -2.39 7.81
C VAL A 536 0.24 -2.88 9.25
N GLY A 537 -0.76 -2.35 9.96
CA GLY A 537 -1.18 -2.83 11.28
C GLY A 537 -2.07 -4.07 11.24
N PHE A 538 -2.78 -4.29 10.14
CA PHE A 538 -3.74 -5.41 10.01
C PHE A 538 -3.07 -6.72 9.62
N THR A 539 -1.85 -6.68 9.10
CA THR A 539 -1.06 -7.84 8.64
C THR A 539 0.18 -8.06 9.51
N PRO A 540 0.86 -9.22 9.41
CA PRO A 540 2.16 -9.43 10.00
C PRO A 540 3.16 -8.30 9.70
N LYS A 541 4.16 -8.08 10.57
CA LYS A 541 5.23 -7.08 10.42
C LYS A 541 6.22 -7.46 9.30
N TRP A 542 5.71 -7.59 8.08
CA TRP A 542 6.40 -8.24 6.97
C TRP A 542 7.62 -7.47 6.46
N ILE A 543 7.63 -6.13 6.55
CA ILE A 543 8.82 -5.30 6.26
C ILE A 543 9.92 -5.56 7.30
N ASP A 544 9.58 -5.55 8.59
CA ASP A 544 10.55 -5.78 9.67
C ASP A 544 11.11 -7.21 9.63
N LEU A 545 10.27 -8.20 9.35
CA LEU A 545 10.67 -9.59 9.16
C LEU A 545 11.60 -9.74 7.95
N PHE A 546 11.32 -9.03 6.85
CA PHE A 546 12.21 -8.98 5.70
C PHE A 546 13.57 -8.37 6.05
N LEU A 547 13.58 -7.27 6.81
CA LEU A 547 14.82 -6.65 7.30
C LEU A 547 15.64 -7.60 8.19
N LEU A 548 14.98 -8.42 9.02
CA LEU A 548 15.64 -9.43 9.82
C LEU A 548 16.17 -10.59 8.97
N HIS A 549 15.45 -10.99 7.91
CA HIS A 549 15.97 -11.93 6.91
C HIS A 549 17.25 -11.40 6.27
N GLU A 550 17.29 -10.15 5.83
CA GLU A 550 18.52 -9.55 5.26
C GLU A 550 19.69 -9.55 6.25
N ALA A 551 19.40 -9.37 7.55
CA ALA A 551 20.41 -9.38 8.60
C ALA A 551 20.94 -10.78 8.95
N THR A 552 20.16 -11.84 8.73
CA THR A 552 20.44 -13.19 9.27
C THR A 552 20.58 -14.28 8.21
N GLY A 553 20.03 -14.07 7.01
CA GLY A 553 19.88 -15.08 5.97
C GLY A 553 18.81 -16.14 6.26
N GLU A 554 18.07 -16.05 7.37
CA GLU A 554 17.15 -17.11 7.79
C GLU A 554 15.86 -17.12 6.95
N ALA A 555 15.60 -18.23 6.27
CA ALA A 555 14.48 -18.37 5.34
C ALA A 555 13.09 -18.24 5.99
N ARG A 556 12.95 -18.57 7.28
CA ARG A 556 11.67 -18.46 8.00
C ARG A 556 11.13 -17.03 8.04
N TYR A 557 12.02 -16.05 8.18
CA TYR A 557 11.63 -14.64 8.20
C TYR A 557 11.20 -14.15 6.80
N LEU A 558 11.85 -14.62 5.74
CA LEU A 558 11.44 -14.34 4.35
C LEU A 558 10.08 -14.96 4.03
N ALA A 559 9.83 -16.20 4.47
CA ALA A 559 8.55 -16.88 4.28
C ALA A 559 7.42 -16.12 4.98
N ALA A 560 7.62 -15.70 6.24
CA ALA A 560 6.67 -14.90 6.99
C ALA A 560 6.45 -13.50 6.38
N ALA A 561 7.51 -12.86 5.88
CA ALA A 561 7.42 -11.60 5.16
C ALA A 561 6.57 -11.74 3.87
N ARG A 562 6.79 -12.82 3.09
CA ARG A 562 5.98 -13.12 1.91
C ARG A 562 4.51 -13.32 2.28
N GLN A 563 4.22 -14.09 3.33
CA GLN A 563 2.84 -14.32 3.79
C GLN A 563 2.16 -13.00 4.16
N GLY A 564 2.79 -12.16 4.98
CA GLY A 564 2.21 -10.88 5.38
C GLY A 564 2.04 -9.91 4.20
N ALA A 565 2.98 -9.91 3.24
CA ALA A 565 2.85 -9.14 2.01
C ALA A 565 1.66 -9.60 1.15
N ARG A 566 1.42 -10.91 1.01
CA ARG A 566 0.25 -11.43 0.29
C ARG A 566 -1.07 -11.08 0.99
N GLN A 567 -1.12 -11.17 2.32
CA GLN A 567 -2.29 -10.69 3.07
C GLN A 567 -2.52 -9.19 2.84
N TYR A 568 -1.45 -8.38 2.79
CA TYR A 568 -1.57 -6.95 2.49
C TYR A 568 -2.19 -6.68 1.11
N THR A 569 -1.91 -7.52 0.10
CA THR A 569 -2.51 -7.33 -1.24
C THR A 569 -4.04 -7.39 -1.23
N GLN A 570 -4.66 -8.00 -0.22
CA GLN A 570 -6.13 -8.03 -0.10
C GLN A 570 -6.75 -6.63 0.17
N PHE A 571 -5.93 -5.63 0.52
CA PHE A 571 -6.32 -4.22 0.61
C PHE A 571 -6.13 -3.44 -0.69
N THR A 572 -5.46 -4.01 -1.69
CA THR A 572 -5.19 -3.34 -2.97
C THR A 572 -6.37 -3.49 -3.92
N TRP A 573 -6.69 -2.44 -4.66
CA TRP A 573 -7.73 -2.50 -5.67
C TRP A 573 -7.33 -3.47 -6.79
N MET A 574 -8.17 -4.46 -7.07
CA MET A 574 -8.05 -5.39 -8.21
C MET A 574 -9.17 -5.21 -9.24
N THR A 575 -10.08 -4.28 -8.96
CA THR A 575 -11.33 -4.04 -9.69
C THR A 575 -11.63 -2.55 -9.74
N PRO A 576 -12.51 -2.09 -10.65
CA PRO A 576 -13.17 -2.83 -11.74
C PRO A 576 -12.21 -3.36 -12.82
N ARG A 577 -12.67 -4.29 -13.66
CA ARG A 577 -11.89 -4.76 -14.82
C ARG A 577 -11.57 -3.57 -15.72
N ILE A 578 -10.31 -3.41 -16.12
CA ILE A 578 -9.89 -2.34 -17.04
C ILE A 578 -10.35 -2.68 -18.47
N PRO A 579 -11.21 -1.86 -19.11
CA PRO A 579 -11.61 -2.06 -20.49
C PRO A 579 -10.50 -1.65 -21.47
N ASP A 580 -10.52 -2.23 -22.67
CA ASP A 580 -9.68 -1.79 -23.80
C ASP A 580 -10.40 -0.68 -24.59
N GLU A 581 -10.53 0.48 -23.95
CA GLU A 581 -11.22 1.65 -24.52
C GLU A 581 -10.56 2.97 -24.10
N GLU A 582 -10.92 4.03 -24.82
CA GLU A 582 -10.54 5.41 -24.51
C GLU A 582 -11.64 6.10 -23.68
N VAL A 583 -11.25 6.71 -22.56
CA VAL A 583 -12.12 7.43 -21.64
C VAL A 583 -11.93 8.94 -21.81
N THR A 584 -13.03 9.69 -21.93
CA THR A 584 -13.01 11.15 -21.92
C THR A 584 -12.80 11.66 -20.49
N VAL A 585 -11.84 12.57 -20.30
CA VAL A 585 -11.54 13.23 -19.03
C VAL A 585 -11.61 14.75 -19.17
N ASN A 586 -11.81 15.43 -18.03
CA ASN A 586 -11.93 16.89 -17.93
C ASN A 586 -12.98 17.50 -18.87
N PRO A 587 -14.23 16.96 -18.90
CA PRO A 587 -15.25 17.41 -19.83
C PRO A 587 -15.52 18.91 -19.69
N GLY A 588 -15.62 19.62 -20.82
CA GLY A 588 -15.83 21.06 -20.85
C GLY A 588 -14.61 21.90 -20.42
N GLY A 589 -13.41 21.31 -20.41
CA GLY A 589 -12.18 22.02 -20.11
C GLY A 589 -11.93 22.27 -18.62
N GLN A 590 -12.57 21.48 -17.74
CA GLN A 590 -12.53 21.66 -16.29
C GLN A 590 -12.13 20.38 -15.56
N ALA A 591 -11.20 20.50 -14.63
CA ALA A 591 -10.81 19.42 -13.74
C ALA A 591 -11.87 19.19 -12.65
N PRO A 592 -12.01 17.96 -12.15
CA PRO A 592 -12.92 17.68 -11.05
C PRO A 592 -12.40 18.31 -9.74
N VAL A 593 -13.32 18.65 -8.84
CA VAL A 593 -12.96 19.22 -7.53
C VAL A 593 -13.20 18.19 -6.43
N TYR A 594 -12.16 17.89 -5.67
CA TYR A 594 -12.25 17.02 -4.51
C TYR A 594 -13.15 17.64 -3.45
N TRP A 595 -14.11 16.88 -2.92
CA TRP A 595 -15.13 17.39 -2.01
C TRP A 595 -14.54 18.07 -0.77
N TYR A 596 -13.43 17.55 -0.24
CA TYR A 596 -12.74 18.12 0.91
C TYR A 596 -12.19 19.51 0.57
N LEU A 597 -11.50 19.64 -0.57
CA LEU A 597 -10.96 20.92 -1.03
C LEU A 597 -12.06 21.91 -1.41
N LYS A 598 -13.17 21.43 -1.99
CA LYS A 598 -14.37 22.24 -2.24
C LYS A 598 -14.89 22.87 -0.95
N SER A 599 -14.94 22.10 0.14
CA SER A 599 -15.36 22.60 1.46
C SER A 599 -14.41 23.63 2.05
N LYS A 600 -13.16 23.68 1.57
CA LYS A 600 -12.13 24.66 1.92
C LYS A 600 -12.07 25.85 0.95
N GLY A 601 -12.97 25.93 -0.03
CA GLY A 601 -13.08 27.05 -0.96
C GLY A 601 -12.24 26.94 -2.24
N HIS A 602 -11.64 25.78 -2.51
CA HIS A 602 -10.88 25.57 -3.76
C HIS A 602 -11.82 25.57 -4.97
N LYS A 603 -11.33 26.10 -6.09
CA LYS A 603 -12.08 26.22 -7.35
C LYS A 603 -11.61 25.18 -8.38
N PRO A 604 -12.46 24.78 -9.33
CA PRO A 604 -12.04 23.92 -10.44
C PRO A 604 -10.82 24.48 -11.17
N MET A 605 -9.86 23.61 -11.49
CA MET A 605 -8.74 23.96 -12.36
C MET A 605 -9.17 23.88 -13.82
N THR A 606 -8.66 24.78 -14.66
CA THR A 606 -8.76 24.61 -16.12
C THR A 606 -7.87 23.45 -16.55
N ALA A 607 -8.41 22.51 -17.31
CA ALA A 607 -7.71 21.35 -17.82
C ALA A 607 -8.25 20.98 -19.20
N PRO A 608 -7.42 20.68 -20.20
CA PRO A 608 -7.92 20.29 -21.51
C PRO A 608 -8.79 19.03 -21.40
N GLU A 609 -9.89 19.02 -22.17
CA GLU A 609 -10.66 17.81 -22.40
C GLU A 609 -9.81 16.86 -23.26
N GLU A 610 -9.66 15.63 -22.81
CA GLU A 610 -8.78 14.64 -23.44
C GLU A 610 -9.49 13.29 -23.52
N ARG A 611 -9.13 12.46 -24.51
CA ARG A 611 -9.44 11.03 -24.52
C ARG A 611 -8.16 10.27 -24.25
N VAL A 612 -8.20 9.37 -23.26
CA VAL A 612 -7.03 8.57 -22.86
C VAL A 612 -7.38 7.11 -22.62
N PRO A 613 -6.44 6.18 -22.82
CA PRO A 613 -6.67 4.77 -22.53
C PRO A 613 -7.10 4.54 -21.08
N ALA A 614 -8.13 3.72 -20.86
CA ALA A 614 -8.70 3.46 -19.54
C ALA A 614 -7.67 3.00 -18.50
N TRP A 615 -6.66 2.24 -18.92
CA TRP A 615 -5.62 1.72 -18.03
C TRP A 615 -4.82 2.81 -17.31
N ARG A 616 -4.63 4.00 -17.93
CA ARG A 616 -3.91 5.12 -17.29
C ARG A 616 -4.62 5.58 -16.02
N LEU A 617 -5.96 5.60 -16.09
CA LEU A 617 -6.86 6.10 -15.05
C LEU A 617 -7.12 5.10 -13.92
N SER A 618 -6.60 3.87 -14.01
CA SER A 618 -6.91 2.79 -13.07
C SER A 618 -6.21 2.94 -11.69
N GLU A 619 -6.97 2.74 -10.62
CA GLU A 619 -6.50 2.59 -9.24
C GLU A 619 -5.82 1.26 -8.96
N ILE A 620 -5.91 0.28 -9.86
CA ILE A 620 -5.47 -1.08 -9.57
C ILE A 620 -4.00 -1.10 -9.18
N GLY A 621 -3.72 -1.84 -8.10
CA GLY A 621 -2.41 -1.91 -7.45
C GLY A 621 -2.21 -0.87 -6.36
N LEU A 622 -3.08 0.13 -6.20
CA LEU A 622 -3.09 1.07 -5.06
C LEU A 622 -4.03 0.57 -3.96
N THR A 623 -3.87 1.12 -2.75
CA THR A 623 -4.80 0.92 -1.62
C THR A 623 -5.47 2.25 -1.29
N PRO A 624 -6.64 2.29 -0.63
CA PRO A 624 -6.99 3.43 0.21
C PRO A 624 -5.92 3.64 1.30
N GLU A 625 -6.00 4.70 2.10
CA GLU A 625 -4.96 5.00 3.10
C GLU A 625 -5.01 4.07 4.32
N SER A 626 -6.21 3.90 4.88
CA SER A 626 -6.40 3.25 6.16
C SER A 626 -7.84 2.77 6.32
N SER A 627 -8.11 1.97 7.35
CA SER A 627 -9.45 1.48 7.64
C SER A 627 -10.46 2.59 7.92
N GLY A 628 -10.00 3.71 8.50
CA GLY A 628 -10.85 4.84 8.87
C GLY A 628 -11.20 5.77 7.71
N THR A 629 -10.41 5.74 6.64
CA THR A 629 -10.52 6.66 5.50
C THR A 629 -10.74 5.92 4.17
N MET A 630 -11.20 4.66 4.24
CA MET A 630 -11.53 3.79 3.11
C MET A 630 -12.94 4.00 2.54
N SER A 631 -13.70 4.98 3.03
CA SER A 631 -15.10 5.27 2.65
C SER A 631 -15.31 5.80 1.22
N GLY A 632 -14.39 5.50 0.30
CA GLY A 632 -14.47 5.80 -1.12
C GLY A 632 -13.52 4.91 -1.91
N HIS A 633 -13.74 4.80 -3.22
CA HIS A 633 -12.92 3.99 -4.13
C HIS A 633 -11.57 4.66 -4.48
N ARG A 634 -10.93 5.28 -3.49
CA ARG A 634 -9.70 6.07 -3.65
C ARG A 634 -8.46 5.20 -3.51
N GLY A 635 -7.44 5.49 -4.33
CA GLY A 635 -6.11 4.90 -4.22
C GLY A 635 -5.08 5.97 -3.82
N ILE A 636 -4.20 5.69 -2.87
CA ILE A 636 -3.16 6.64 -2.43
C ILE A 636 -1.88 6.41 -3.24
N PHE A 637 -1.23 7.48 -3.71
CA PHE A 637 0.02 7.38 -4.48
C PHE A 637 1.24 7.05 -3.62
N MET A 638 1.13 7.16 -2.29
CA MET A 638 2.15 6.77 -1.31
C MET A 638 2.27 5.24 -1.18
N ALA A 639 2.63 4.58 -2.28
CA ALA A 639 2.74 3.13 -2.40
C ALA A 639 4.08 2.59 -1.87
N ASN A 640 4.51 3.04 -0.69
CA ASN A 640 5.78 2.65 -0.05
C ASN A 640 5.96 1.13 0.09
N TYR A 641 4.89 0.33 0.11
CA TYR A 641 4.95 -1.14 0.09
C TYR A 641 5.51 -1.72 -1.21
N ALA A 642 5.43 -1.01 -2.34
CA ALA A 642 5.77 -1.51 -3.66
C ALA A 642 7.22 -2.00 -3.79
N PRO A 643 8.27 -1.21 -3.44
CA PRO A 643 9.65 -1.70 -3.48
C PRO A 643 9.90 -2.92 -2.57
N TRP A 644 9.24 -2.99 -1.42
CA TRP A 644 9.35 -4.16 -0.54
C TRP A 644 8.72 -5.41 -1.17
N MET A 645 7.52 -5.29 -1.73
CA MET A 645 6.85 -6.37 -2.45
C MET A 645 7.68 -6.84 -3.65
N LEU A 646 8.24 -5.92 -4.44
CA LEU A 646 9.08 -6.26 -5.59
C LEU A 646 10.35 -7.01 -5.18
N ARG A 647 10.97 -6.62 -4.05
CA ARG A 647 12.16 -7.29 -3.52
C ARG A 647 11.85 -8.70 -3.00
N ILE A 648 10.75 -8.85 -2.25
CA ILE A 648 10.27 -10.16 -1.80
C ILE A 648 9.91 -11.05 -3.00
N ALA A 649 9.25 -10.49 -4.02
CA ALA A 649 8.92 -11.19 -5.26
C ALA A 649 10.19 -11.69 -5.98
N ALA A 650 11.23 -10.87 -6.07
CA ALA A 650 12.50 -11.27 -6.69
C ALA A 650 13.17 -12.45 -5.98
N LEU A 651 13.07 -12.51 -4.65
CA LEU A 651 13.68 -13.57 -3.83
C LEU A 651 12.83 -14.84 -3.72
N THR A 652 11.51 -14.74 -3.91
CA THR A 652 10.57 -15.85 -3.68
C THR A 652 9.88 -16.34 -4.96
N GLY A 653 9.98 -15.61 -6.06
CA GLY A 653 9.27 -15.90 -7.30
C GLY A 653 7.78 -15.50 -7.29
N ASP A 654 7.31 -14.77 -6.28
CA ASP A 654 5.89 -14.41 -6.14
C ASP A 654 5.45 -13.37 -7.19
N ARG A 655 4.64 -13.82 -8.16
CA ARG A 655 4.19 -12.98 -9.27
C ARG A 655 3.09 -12.00 -8.91
N LEU A 656 2.26 -12.30 -7.90
CA LEU A 656 1.26 -11.34 -7.44
C LEU A 656 1.94 -10.10 -6.88
N LEU A 657 2.92 -10.29 -5.98
CA LEU A 657 3.65 -9.20 -5.36
C LEU A 657 4.40 -8.35 -6.38
N HIS A 658 5.01 -8.99 -7.39
CA HIS A 658 5.64 -8.30 -8.52
C HIS A 658 4.65 -7.41 -9.28
N ASP A 659 3.53 -7.97 -9.71
CA ASP A 659 2.57 -7.25 -10.56
C ASP A 659 1.86 -6.12 -9.80
N VAL A 660 1.57 -6.31 -8.51
CA VAL A 660 1.01 -5.28 -7.63
C VAL A 660 2.00 -4.13 -7.47
N ALA A 661 3.27 -4.42 -7.16
CA ALA A 661 4.30 -3.40 -6.97
C ALA A 661 4.47 -2.53 -8.23
N ARG A 662 4.52 -3.16 -9.41
CA ARG A 662 4.63 -2.43 -10.68
C ARG A 662 3.39 -1.60 -10.98
N SER A 663 2.21 -2.18 -10.78
CA SER A 663 0.93 -1.49 -10.99
C SER A 663 0.80 -0.24 -10.11
N ALA A 664 1.40 -0.25 -8.92
CA ALA A 664 1.35 0.87 -7.98
C ALA A 664 2.24 2.06 -8.36
N VAL A 665 3.31 1.86 -9.14
CA VAL A 665 4.36 2.89 -9.36
C VAL A 665 4.48 3.31 -10.84
N VAL A 666 4.50 2.36 -11.77
CA VAL A 666 4.95 2.60 -13.14
C VAL A 666 3.96 3.47 -13.93
N GLY A 667 4.46 4.55 -14.55
CA GLY A 667 3.73 5.35 -15.53
C GLY A 667 2.55 6.18 -15.02
N ARG A 668 2.52 6.55 -13.73
CA ARG A 668 1.37 7.23 -13.11
C ARG A 668 1.43 8.76 -13.11
N TYR A 669 2.61 9.38 -13.06
CA TYR A 669 2.76 10.82 -12.87
C TYR A 669 4.14 11.31 -13.30
N ARG A 670 4.25 12.60 -13.67
CA ARG A 670 5.50 13.27 -14.07
C ARG A 670 6.13 14.14 -12.99
N ASN A 671 5.41 14.38 -11.89
CA ASN A 671 5.87 15.10 -10.70
C ASN A 671 5.02 14.60 -9.49
N PHE A 672 5.12 15.24 -8.32
CA PHE A 672 4.30 14.90 -7.16
C PHE A 672 2.80 15.10 -7.49
N PRO A 673 1.98 14.03 -7.50
CA PRO A 673 0.60 14.07 -8.00
C PRO A 673 -0.41 14.52 -6.93
N GLY A 674 0.04 14.96 -5.76
CA GLY A 674 -0.77 15.01 -4.55
C GLY A 674 -0.96 13.61 -3.94
N TYR A 675 -1.92 13.46 -3.04
CA TYR A 675 -1.98 12.29 -2.16
C TYR A 675 -2.67 11.07 -2.78
N HIS A 676 -3.77 11.25 -3.51
CA HIS A 676 -4.65 10.15 -3.93
C HIS A 676 -5.15 10.32 -5.37
N ILE A 677 -5.62 9.24 -6.00
CA ILE A 677 -6.41 9.25 -7.25
C ILE A 677 -7.93 9.23 -6.92
N ASN A 678 -8.78 9.28 -7.94
CA ASN A 678 -10.21 9.00 -7.88
C ASN A 678 -11.05 10.02 -7.11
N THR A 679 -10.71 11.31 -7.27
CA THR A 679 -11.71 12.40 -7.14
C THR A 679 -12.75 12.29 -8.26
N ALA A 680 -12.26 12.06 -9.47
CA ALA A 680 -12.97 11.50 -10.61
C ALA A 680 -11.90 10.89 -11.54
N ARG A 681 -12.32 10.40 -12.70
CA ARG A 681 -11.40 9.96 -13.76
C ARG A 681 -10.82 11.20 -14.44
N THR A 682 -9.53 11.48 -14.24
CA THR A 682 -8.82 12.68 -14.72
C THR A 682 -7.32 12.41 -14.89
N THR A 683 -6.66 13.18 -15.76
CA THR A 683 -5.22 13.12 -16.06
C THR A 683 -4.43 14.32 -15.55
N ILE A 684 -5.09 15.36 -15.03
CA ILE A 684 -4.42 16.64 -14.73
C ILE A 684 -3.27 16.50 -13.72
N TYR A 685 -3.41 15.61 -12.73
CA TYR A 685 -2.37 15.35 -11.72
C TYR A 685 -1.10 14.69 -12.31
N GLU A 686 -1.20 14.16 -13.54
CA GLU A 686 -0.07 13.56 -14.23
C GLU A 686 0.90 14.61 -14.82
N GLY A 687 0.50 15.88 -14.83
CA GLY A 687 1.29 17.02 -15.32
C GLY A 687 2.57 17.26 -14.53
N ALA A 688 3.68 17.59 -15.21
CA ALA A 688 4.93 17.95 -14.55
C ALA A 688 4.82 19.28 -13.80
N ASP A 689 3.99 20.18 -14.31
CA ASP A 689 3.69 21.49 -13.74
C ASP A 689 2.56 21.44 -12.70
N TYR A 690 1.83 20.33 -12.59
CA TYR A 690 0.67 20.18 -11.69
C TYR A 690 0.91 20.79 -10.29
N PRO A 691 1.96 20.38 -9.54
CA PRO A 691 2.20 20.89 -8.19
C PRO A 691 2.86 22.27 -8.12
N LEU A 692 3.22 22.91 -9.25
CA LEU A 692 3.92 24.20 -9.30
C LEU A 692 2.94 25.38 -9.20
N ARG A 693 2.07 25.34 -8.21
CA ARG A 693 0.95 26.28 -8.01
C ARG A 693 0.76 26.56 -6.52
N GLU A 694 0.10 27.68 -6.22
CA GLU A 694 -0.31 27.95 -4.83
C GLU A 694 -1.33 26.89 -4.37
N HIS A 695 -1.34 26.59 -3.08
CA HIS A 695 -2.15 25.49 -2.54
C HIS A 695 -3.65 25.60 -2.90
N THR A 696 -4.19 26.82 -2.86
CA THR A 696 -5.60 27.11 -3.16
C THR A 696 -5.99 26.87 -4.61
N ASP A 697 -5.01 26.77 -5.51
CA ASP A 697 -5.21 26.53 -6.94
C ASP A 697 -5.19 25.03 -7.28
N LEU A 698 -4.87 24.16 -6.31
CA LEU A 698 -4.91 22.71 -6.45
C LEU A 698 -6.26 22.20 -5.98
N SER A 699 -7.09 21.66 -6.87
CA SER A 699 -8.46 21.25 -6.51
C SER A 699 -8.78 19.77 -6.68
N VAL A 700 -7.86 18.99 -7.26
CA VAL A 700 -8.13 17.61 -7.67
C VAL A 700 -7.71 16.60 -6.60
N ASN A 701 -6.58 16.81 -5.93
CA ASN A 701 -6.03 15.88 -4.93
C ASN A 701 -5.63 16.67 -3.68
N SER A 702 -5.73 16.08 -2.49
CA SER A 702 -5.16 16.67 -1.29
C SER A 702 -3.62 16.68 -1.33
N PHE A 703 -3.01 17.64 -0.63
CA PHE A 703 -1.55 17.80 -0.55
C PHE A 703 -1.09 17.77 0.89
N HIS A 704 -0.20 16.83 1.18
CA HIS A 704 0.53 16.70 2.44
C HIS A 704 2.01 16.95 2.14
N TYR A 705 2.49 18.18 2.38
CA TYR A 705 3.82 18.62 1.92
C TYR A 705 4.97 17.84 2.55
N ASN A 706 4.73 17.26 3.72
CA ASN A 706 5.69 16.37 4.37
C ASN A 706 5.82 14.99 3.69
N HIS A 707 4.98 14.65 2.70
CA HIS A 707 5.06 13.38 1.95
C HIS A 707 5.92 13.46 0.69
N ILE A 708 6.35 14.66 0.27
CA ILE A 708 7.12 14.88 -0.96
C ILE A 708 8.43 14.07 -0.96
N TRP A 709 9.24 14.22 0.10
CA TRP A 709 10.51 13.51 0.26
C TRP A 709 10.36 11.99 0.47
N PRO A 710 9.41 11.51 1.28
CA PRO A 710 9.09 10.08 1.33
C PRO A 710 8.68 9.50 -0.02
N HIS A 711 7.94 10.26 -0.84
CA HIS A 711 7.55 9.79 -2.16
C HIS A 711 8.76 9.70 -3.10
N MET A 712 9.70 10.65 -3.04
CA MET A 712 10.98 10.51 -3.76
C MET A 712 11.78 9.29 -3.31
N SER A 713 11.79 9.00 -2.00
CA SER A 713 12.48 7.82 -1.46
C SER A 713 11.84 6.51 -1.92
N LEU A 714 10.51 6.46 -2.03
CA LEU A 714 9.78 5.37 -2.68
C LEU A 714 10.26 5.15 -4.13
N LEU A 715 10.35 6.20 -4.93
CA LEU A 715 10.77 6.07 -6.34
C LEU A 715 12.23 5.62 -6.48
N LEU A 716 13.12 6.16 -5.64
CA LEU A 716 14.52 5.75 -5.61
C LEU A 716 14.64 4.27 -5.20
N ASP A 717 13.95 3.84 -4.14
CA ASP A 717 13.96 2.44 -3.70
C ASP A 717 13.38 1.51 -4.79
N PHE A 718 12.31 1.93 -5.48
CA PHE A 718 11.77 1.18 -6.60
C PHE A 718 12.77 1.04 -7.75
N LEU A 719 13.46 2.11 -8.15
CA LEU A 719 14.50 2.06 -9.20
C LEU A 719 15.64 1.09 -8.86
N VAL A 720 16.14 1.14 -7.62
CA VAL A 720 17.18 0.21 -7.13
C VAL A 720 16.64 -1.22 -7.10
N THR A 721 15.41 -1.42 -6.62
CA THR A 721 14.78 -2.75 -6.53
C THR A 721 14.52 -3.35 -7.91
N ASP A 722 14.04 -2.58 -8.88
CA ASP A 722 13.76 -3.03 -10.25
C ASP A 722 15.05 -3.52 -10.93
N ALA A 723 16.16 -2.81 -10.75
CA ALA A 723 17.48 -3.24 -11.21
C ALA A 723 17.98 -4.51 -10.48
N PHE A 724 17.79 -4.59 -9.17
CA PHE A 724 18.10 -5.78 -8.37
C PHE A 724 17.32 -7.01 -8.88
N ALA A 725 16.00 -6.87 -9.02
CA ALA A 725 15.12 -7.95 -9.45
C ALA A 725 15.46 -8.45 -10.86
N ARG A 726 15.60 -7.53 -11.83
CA ARG A 726 15.88 -7.88 -13.24
C ARG A 726 17.28 -8.42 -13.47
N SER A 727 18.25 -8.04 -12.63
CA SER A 727 19.63 -8.54 -12.73
C SER A 727 19.83 -9.89 -12.02
N GLY A 728 18.83 -10.36 -11.26
CA GLY A 728 18.95 -11.55 -10.40
C GLY A 728 19.91 -11.32 -9.23
N GLY A 729 19.88 -10.12 -8.63
CA GLY A 729 20.75 -9.73 -7.52
C GLY A 729 22.20 -9.43 -7.90
N ARG A 730 22.52 -9.36 -9.20
CA ARG A 730 23.87 -8.98 -9.67
C ARG A 730 24.13 -7.48 -9.56
N ILE A 731 23.09 -6.65 -9.61
CA ILE A 731 23.11 -5.26 -9.17
C ILE A 731 22.48 -5.21 -7.78
N ASP A 732 23.24 -4.79 -6.79
CA ASP A 732 22.84 -4.87 -5.39
C ASP A 732 23.59 -3.83 -4.57
N PHE A 733 22.85 -2.98 -3.86
CA PHE A 733 23.41 -1.89 -3.08
C PHE A 733 23.07 -2.08 -1.60
N PRO A 734 24.06 -1.96 -0.70
CA PRO A 734 23.80 -1.92 0.72
C PRO A 734 22.85 -0.78 1.06
N ALA A 735 22.01 -1.01 2.07
CA ALA A 735 21.02 -0.04 2.48
C ALA A 735 20.90 0.08 4.00
N HIS A 736 20.38 1.21 4.45
CA HIS A 736 19.79 1.36 5.78
C HIS A 736 18.26 1.41 5.70
N PHE A 737 17.59 1.50 6.84
CA PHE A 737 16.13 1.55 6.92
C PHE A 737 15.66 2.97 7.26
N ILE A 738 14.73 3.48 6.45
CA ILE A 738 13.93 4.67 6.76
C ILE A 738 12.61 4.16 7.32
N GLU A 739 12.45 4.23 8.64
CA GLU A 739 11.20 3.83 9.31
C GLU A 739 10.04 4.77 8.95
N GLY A 740 10.29 6.09 8.97
CA GLY A 740 9.23 7.08 8.86
C GLY A 740 8.16 6.89 9.96
N TYR A 741 6.98 7.47 9.75
CA TYR A 741 5.80 7.12 10.55
C TYR A 741 4.74 6.47 9.65
N ALA A 742 3.78 5.78 10.27
CA ALA A 742 2.73 5.05 9.57
C ALA A 742 3.31 4.00 8.60
N TYR A 743 3.07 4.15 7.30
CA TYR A 743 3.47 3.22 6.25
C TYR A 743 4.57 3.80 5.33
N LEU A 744 5.13 4.97 5.66
CA LEU A 744 6.10 5.71 4.83
C LEU A 744 7.53 5.15 4.93
N GLN A 745 7.65 3.83 4.77
CA GLN A 745 8.86 3.04 4.98
C GLN A 745 9.62 2.81 3.67
N SER A 746 10.93 3.08 3.64
CA SER A 746 11.79 2.90 2.45
C SER A 746 13.20 2.49 2.84
N LYS A 747 14.02 2.08 1.86
CA LYS A 747 15.47 1.93 2.05
C LYS A 747 16.26 3.22 1.77
N PHE A 748 17.35 3.40 2.51
CA PHE A 748 18.35 4.46 2.33
C PHE A 748 19.58 3.92 1.61
N TYR A 749 20.11 4.61 0.60
CA TYR A 749 21.23 4.12 -0.24
C TYR A 749 22.36 5.15 -0.39
N GLY A 750 23.49 4.68 -0.94
CA GLY A 750 24.54 5.56 -1.47
C GLY A 750 25.68 5.90 -0.50
N ASP A 751 25.61 5.44 0.76
CA ASP A 751 26.65 5.74 1.77
C ASP A 751 27.84 4.78 1.74
N ARG A 752 27.78 3.71 0.93
CA ARG A 752 28.87 2.75 0.75
C ARG A 752 28.79 2.04 -0.62
N PRO A 753 29.91 1.50 -1.12
CA PRO A 753 29.91 0.73 -2.36
C PRO A 753 29.03 -0.52 -2.26
N GLY A 754 28.30 -0.79 -3.33
CA GLY A 754 27.62 -2.05 -3.62
C GLY A 754 28.29 -2.82 -4.75
N ARG A 755 27.52 -3.72 -5.33
CA ARG A 755 27.91 -4.60 -6.42
C ARG A 755 27.16 -4.25 -7.69
N PHE A 756 27.88 -4.17 -8.80
CA PHE A 756 27.33 -4.02 -10.14
C PHE A 756 27.96 -5.09 -11.03
N TYR A 757 27.29 -6.24 -11.13
CA TYR A 757 27.83 -7.47 -11.69
C TYR A 757 29.11 -7.91 -10.98
N ASP A 758 30.23 -7.97 -11.70
CA ASP A 758 31.55 -8.34 -11.21
C ASP A 758 32.37 -7.14 -10.68
N ARG A 759 31.75 -5.95 -10.61
CA ARG A 759 32.33 -4.75 -9.99
C ARG A 759 31.84 -4.61 -8.56
N ALA A 760 32.76 -4.56 -7.58
CA ALA A 760 32.45 -4.43 -6.15
C ALA A 760 32.72 -3.02 -5.59
N ASP A 761 33.00 -2.06 -6.47
CA ASP A 761 33.33 -0.68 -6.14
C ASP A 761 32.23 0.32 -6.55
N ALA A 762 31.03 -0.17 -6.87
CA ALA A 762 29.94 0.62 -7.40
C ALA A 762 29.28 1.48 -6.32
N VAL A 763 29.39 2.80 -6.40
CA VAL A 763 28.68 3.73 -5.52
C VAL A 763 27.52 4.36 -6.29
N LEU A 764 26.29 4.21 -5.78
CA LEU A 764 25.09 4.74 -6.42
C LEU A 764 25.20 6.25 -6.62
N TRP A 765 24.97 6.74 -7.84
CA TRP A 765 25.16 8.15 -8.21
C TRP A 765 24.18 8.53 -9.34
N LEU A 766 23.11 9.22 -8.99
CA LEU A 766 22.02 9.65 -9.88
C LEU A 766 21.79 11.17 -9.80
N PRO A 767 22.75 12.02 -10.21
CA PRO A 767 22.50 13.45 -10.29
C PRO A 767 21.33 13.77 -11.22
N ARG A 768 20.62 14.85 -10.88
CA ARG A 768 19.52 15.35 -11.69
C ARG A 768 19.94 15.58 -13.13
N ARG A 769 19.10 15.14 -14.08
CA ARG A 769 19.26 15.36 -15.52
C ARG A 769 20.62 14.85 -16.04
N LEU A 770 21.17 13.79 -15.44
CA LEU A 770 22.44 13.20 -15.84
C LEU A 770 22.43 12.71 -17.29
N LEU A 771 21.37 12.01 -17.69
CA LEU A 771 21.19 11.50 -19.04
C LEU A 771 19.73 11.54 -19.46
N LYS A 772 19.51 11.54 -20.78
CA LYS A 772 18.19 11.42 -21.40
C LYS A 772 18.17 10.23 -22.35
N SER A 773 17.11 9.44 -22.27
CA SER A 773 16.78 8.40 -23.24
C SER A 773 15.80 8.98 -24.28
N GLY A 774 15.96 8.60 -25.55
CA GLY A 774 14.97 8.88 -26.60
C GLY A 774 13.65 8.12 -26.43
N SER A 775 13.55 7.21 -25.45
CA SER A 775 12.33 6.51 -25.07
C SER A 775 12.01 6.68 -23.58
N VAL A 776 10.77 7.04 -23.26
CA VAL A 776 10.25 7.14 -21.88
C VAL A 776 10.13 5.79 -21.18
N GLU A 777 10.15 4.69 -21.94
CA GLU A 777 10.05 3.32 -21.42
C GLU A 777 11.31 2.85 -20.71
N LEU A 778 12.44 3.53 -20.91
CA LEU A 778 13.68 3.19 -20.24
C LEU A 778 13.85 4.03 -18.97
N ASN A 779 13.82 3.37 -17.83
CA ASN A 779 14.40 3.90 -16.60
C ASN A 779 15.91 3.59 -16.58
N HIS A 780 16.67 4.31 -15.75
CA HIS A 780 18.09 4.04 -15.54
C HIS A 780 18.49 4.07 -14.06
N LEU A 781 19.49 3.25 -13.73
CA LEU A 781 20.23 3.27 -12.48
C LEU A 781 21.72 3.47 -12.78
N VAL A 782 22.36 4.43 -12.13
CA VAL A 782 23.76 4.78 -12.40
C VAL A 782 24.58 4.66 -11.13
N ALA A 783 25.78 4.11 -11.27
CA ALA A 783 26.77 4.07 -10.20
C ALA A 783 28.14 4.44 -10.76
N ARG A 784 28.94 5.15 -9.95
CA ARG A 784 30.34 5.41 -10.25
C ARG A 784 31.21 4.29 -9.69
N GLY A 785 32.27 3.95 -10.40
CA GLY A 785 33.33 3.06 -9.93
C GLY A 785 34.71 3.73 -10.07
N ARG A 786 35.75 3.01 -9.65
CA ARG A 786 37.15 3.46 -9.78
C ARG A 786 37.64 3.40 -11.22
N GLN A 787 37.09 2.49 -12.03
CA GLN A 787 37.54 2.22 -13.40
C GLN A 787 36.59 2.74 -14.48
N GLY A 788 35.40 3.24 -14.11
CA GLY A 788 34.43 3.74 -15.06
C GLY A 788 33.08 4.09 -14.44
N LEU A 789 32.11 4.36 -15.31
CA LEU A 789 30.71 4.62 -14.96
C LEU A 789 29.85 3.40 -15.31
N TYR A 790 29.03 2.94 -14.37
CA TYR A 790 28.14 1.80 -14.55
C TYR A 790 26.70 2.28 -14.73
N VAL A 791 25.99 1.76 -15.72
CA VAL A 791 24.60 2.16 -16.02
C VAL A 791 23.76 0.92 -16.31
N ALA A 792 22.61 0.80 -15.63
CA ALA A 792 21.60 -0.20 -15.92
C ALA A 792 20.37 0.49 -16.49
N PHE A 793 19.94 0.07 -17.67
CA PHE A 793 18.67 0.49 -18.26
C PHE A 793 17.62 -0.59 -18.02
N THR A 794 16.47 -0.25 -17.44
CA THR A 794 15.33 -1.17 -17.28
C THR A 794 14.19 -0.77 -18.18
N ASN A 795 13.68 -1.74 -18.94
CA ASN A 795 12.61 -1.52 -19.90
C ASN A 795 11.24 -1.81 -19.26
N GLN A 796 10.37 -0.82 -19.26
CA GLN A 796 9.00 -0.91 -18.74
C GLN A 796 7.99 -1.31 -19.83
N SER A 797 8.44 -1.50 -21.07
CA SER A 797 7.63 -1.95 -22.19
C SER A 797 7.62 -3.49 -22.33
N PRO A 798 6.49 -4.09 -22.75
CA PRO A 798 6.44 -5.49 -23.19
C PRO A 798 7.17 -5.73 -24.53
N GLU A 799 7.70 -4.69 -25.16
CA GLU A 799 8.47 -4.77 -26.41
C GLU A 799 9.93 -4.36 -26.17
N PRO A 800 10.90 -4.91 -26.93
CA PRO A 800 12.28 -4.44 -26.89
C PRO A 800 12.37 -2.96 -27.30
N VAL A 801 13.21 -2.20 -26.61
CA VAL A 801 13.43 -0.78 -26.91
C VAL A 801 14.86 -0.58 -27.38
N THR A 802 15.03 0.06 -28.54
CA THR A 802 16.32 0.55 -29.02
C THR A 802 16.26 2.04 -29.22
N THR A 803 17.14 2.79 -28.57
CA THR A 803 17.09 4.26 -28.57
C THR A 803 18.47 4.88 -28.38
N GLU A 804 18.62 6.13 -28.79
CA GLU A 804 19.77 6.97 -28.39
C GLU A 804 19.64 7.36 -26.91
N VAL A 805 20.77 7.34 -26.22
CA VAL A 805 20.98 7.90 -24.88
C VAL A 805 22.00 9.03 -25.00
N VAL A 806 21.68 10.16 -24.38
CA VAL A 806 22.50 11.37 -24.39
C VAL A 806 22.81 11.78 -22.95
N PHE A 807 24.08 11.76 -22.58
CA PHE A 807 24.57 12.29 -21.32
C PHE A 807 24.66 13.82 -21.37
N ASN A 808 24.32 14.47 -20.26
CA ASN A 808 24.34 15.91 -20.16
C ASN A 808 25.76 16.42 -19.85
N PRO A 809 26.42 17.16 -20.77
CA PRO A 809 27.79 17.64 -20.54
C PRO A 809 27.89 18.72 -19.46
N GLN A 810 26.78 19.35 -19.04
CA GLN A 810 26.79 20.29 -17.90
C GLN A 810 26.85 19.56 -16.55
N VAL A 811 26.34 18.33 -16.49
CA VAL A 811 26.38 17.47 -15.30
C VAL A 811 27.66 16.64 -15.30
N LEU A 812 28.02 16.07 -16.46
CA LEU A 812 29.19 15.23 -16.65
C LEU A 812 30.08 15.76 -17.80
N PRO A 813 30.88 16.82 -17.58
CA PRO A 813 31.69 17.45 -18.63
C PRO A 813 32.70 16.51 -19.31
N ALA A 814 33.11 15.45 -18.63
CA ALA A 814 34.07 14.47 -19.13
C ALA A 814 33.60 13.73 -20.40
N VAL A 815 32.30 13.78 -20.76
CA VAL A 815 31.81 13.15 -22.00
C VAL A 815 31.99 14.01 -23.25
N ALA A 816 32.13 15.34 -23.11
CA ALA A 816 32.17 16.26 -24.24
C ALA A 816 33.46 16.11 -25.06
N GLY A 817 33.32 15.98 -26.38
CA GLY A 817 34.42 15.85 -27.34
C GLY A 817 35.28 14.58 -27.17
N ARG A 818 34.83 13.60 -26.39
CA ARG A 818 35.58 12.37 -26.07
C ARG A 818 34.86 11.11 -26.53
N THR A 819 35.63 10.04 -26.71
CA THR A 819 35.11 8.70 -26.99
C THR A 819 35.56 7.75 -25.89
N TYR A 820 34.62 6.99 -25.33
CA TYR A 820 34.87 5.96 -24.32
C TYR A 820 34.43 4.59 -24.83
N PRO A 821 35.21 3.52 -24.57
CA PRO A 821 34.75 2.14 -24.76
C PRO A 821 33.53 1.85 -23.87
N VAL A 822 32.61 1.02 -24.37
CA VAL A 822 31.43 0.59 -23.63
C VAL A 822 31.37 -0.93 -23.63
N LYS A 823 31.34 -1.51 -22.43
CA LYS A 823 31.22 -2.94 -22.20
C LYS A 823 29.83 -3.28 -21.70
N VAL A 824 29.17 -4.25 -22.33
CA VAL A 824 27.89 -4.79 -21.83
C VAL A 824 28.18 -5.83 -20.75
N LEU A 825 27.61 -5.65 -19.56
CA LEU A 825 27.77 -6.54 -18.40
C LEU A 825 26.63 -7.58 -18.31
N SER A 826 25.43 -7.23 -18.77
CA SER A 826 24.28 -8.13 -18.82
C SER A 826 24.34 -9.05 -20.04
N GLY A 827 24.67 -10.34 -19.85
CA GLY A 827 24.70 -11.33 -20.92
C GLY A 827 23.31 -11.89 -21.27
N ALA A 828 22.70 -11.37 -22.35
CA ALA A 828 21.88 -12.10 -23.34
C ALA A 828 21.14 -11.10 -24.26
N GLY A 829 21.58 -10.96 -25.52
CA GLY A 829 20.71 -10.53 -26.63
C GLY A 829 20.80 -9.08 -27.14
N GLY A 830 21.55 -8.17 -26.50
CA GLY A 830 21.76 -6.81 -27.01
C GLY A 830 23.01 -6.69 -27.89
N ARG A 831 22.92 -5.96 -29.02
CA ARG A 831 24.12 -5.55 -29.76
C ARG A 831 24.94 -4.62 -28.87
N ALA A 832 26.23 -4.92 -28.67
CA ALA A 832 27.11 -4.06 -27.90
C ALA A 832 27.11 -2.63 -28.50
N PRO A 833 26.94 -1.57 -27.68
CA PRO A 833 27.09 -0.21 -28.16
C PRO A 833 28.46 -0.03 -28.81
N ALA A 834 28.55 0.75 -29.90
CA ALA A 834 29.80 1.00 -30.62
C ALA A 834 30.81 1.92 -29.85
N GLY A 835 30.57 2.17 -28.56
CA GLY A 835 31.23 3.17 -27.71
C GLY A 835 30.34 4.38 -27.41
N LEU A 836 30.69 5.14 -26.37
CA LEU A 836 30.09 6.43 -26.03
C LEU A 836 30.90 7.52 -26.74
N ARG A 837 30.29 8.28 -27.64
CA ARG A 837 30.96 9.33 -28.42
C ARG A 837 30.28 10.66 -28.18
N ASP A 838 31.03 11.64 -27.68
CA ASP A 838 30.50 12.98 -27.38
C ASP A 838 29.23 12.93 -26.51
N GLY A 839 29.25 12.08 -25.48
CA GLY A 839 28.11 11.84 -24.60
C GLY A 839 26.93 11.07 -25.21
N ARG A 840 27.05 10.52 -26.41
CA ARG A 840 25.97 9.81 -27.12
C ARG A 840 26.28 8.35 -27.34
N MET A 841 25.27 7.49 -27.17
CA MET A 841 25.34 6.08 -27.52
C MET A 841 23.95 5.54 -27.87
N THR A 842 23.89 4.48 -28.66
CA THR A 842 22.65 3.71 -28.86
C THR A 842 22.63 2.52 -27.90
N ILE A 843 21.50 2.30 -27.24
CA ILE A 843 21.28 1.15 -26.35
C ILE A 843 20.06 0.35 -26.82
N SER A 844 20.16 -0.98 -26.74
CA SER A 844 19.04 -1.89 -26.94
C SER A 844 18.76 -2.64 -25.64
N VAL A 845 17.52 -2.58 -25.16
CA VAL A 845 17.08 -3.22 -23.91
C VAL A 845 15.92 -4.18 -24.24
N PRO A 846 15.99 -5.46 -23.83
CA PRO A 846 14.95 -6.43 -24.12
C PRO A 846 13.60 -6.05 -23.47
N ALA A 847 12.51 -6.56 -24.04
CA ALA A 847 11.17 -6.45 -23.48
C ALA A 847 11.17 -6.84 -22.01
N MET A 848 10.62 -5.99 -21.14
CA MET A 848 10.55 -6.22 -19.70
C MET A 848 11.89 -6.70 -19.11
N GLY A 849 13.01 -6.23 -19.67
CA GLY A 849 14.33 -6.68 -19.31
C GLY A 849 15.24 -5.56 -18.84
N LEU A 850 16.52 -5.87 -18.76
CA LEU A 850 17.55 -4.95 -18.34
C LEU A 850 18.77 -5.08 -19.26
N THR A 851 19.44 -3.97 -19.51
CA THR A 851 20.79 -3.95 -20.08
C THR A 851 21.70 -3.13 -19.20
N ALA A 852 22.74 -3.77 -18.69
CA ALA A 852 23.76 -3.17 -17.85
C ALA A 852 25.04 -2.98 -18.66
N ILE A 853 25.65 -1.81 -18.52
CA ILE A 853 26.88 -1.42 -19.20
C ILE A 853 27.88 -0.81 -18.24
N GLU A 854 29.13 -0.82 -18.66
CA GLU A 854 30.26 -0.08 -18.10
C GLU A 854 30.83 0.82 -19.20
N ILE A 855 31.01 2.11 -18.89
CA ILE A 855 31.71 3.08 -19.73
C ILE A 855 33.13 3.17 -19.19
N GLU A 856 34.05 2.47 -19.84
CA GLU A 856 35.40 2.24 -19.35
C GLU A 856 36.23 3.54 -19.39
N GLY A 857 36.94 3.84 -18.32
CA GLY A 857 37.78 5.03 -18.20
C GLY A 857 37.03 6.34 -17.91
N LEU A 858 35.69 6.34 -17.87
CA LEU A 858 34.89 7.50 -17.47
C LEU A 858 34.78 7.59 -15.95
N VAL A 859 35.83 8.12 -15.31
CA VAL A 859 35.88 8.30 -13.85
C VAL A 859 35.16 9.58 -13.44
N VAL A 860 34.31 9.48 -12.41
CA VAL A 860 33.52 10.59 -11.87
C VAL A 860 34.10 11.06 -10.53
N THR A 861 34.36 12.36 -10.42
CA THR A 861 34.57 13.03 -9.14
C THR A 861 33.25 13.66 -8.69
N PRO A 862 32.59 13.14 -7.64
CA PRO A 862 31.34 13.71 -7.16
C PRO A 862 31.56 15.08 -6.52
N ARG A 863 30.52 15.93 -6.54
CA ARG A 863 30.55 17.30 -6.01
C ARG A 863 30.42 17.32 -4.49
N PHE A 864 29.61 16.43 -3.95
CA PHE A 864 29.18 16.43 -2.55
C PHE A 864 29.29 15.05 -1.89
N GLN A 865 28.99 13.96 -2.60
CA GLN A 865 28.83 12.62 -2.03
C GLN A 865 30.05 12.18 -1.20
N ASP A 866 31.27 12.33 -1.74
CA ASP A 866 32.53 11.97 -1.07
C ASP A 866 32.79 12.79 0.20
N ARG A 867 32.25 14.01 0.27
CA ARG A 867 32.38 14.83 1.48
C ARG A 867 31.51 14.30 2.62
N LEU A 868 30.31 13.80 2.33
CA LEU A 868 29.41 13.27 3.36
C LEU A 868 29.88 11.90 3.87
N VAL A 869 30.17 10.97 2.96
CA VAL A 869 30.63 9.60 3.31
C VAL A 869 32.10 9.56 3.74
N GLY A 870 32.79 10.70 3.65
CA GLY A 870 34.14 10.89 4.17
C GLY A 870 34.21 10.94 5.70
N ALA A 871 33.06 10.94 6.41
CA ALA A 871 33.01 10.84 7.86
C ALA A 871 33.65 9.54 8.36
N ARG A 872 34.38 9.60 9.49
CA ARG A 872 35.06 8.46 10.10
C ARG A 872 34.97 8.51 11.62
N ALA A 873 34.90 7.36 12.27
CA ALA A 873 34.89 7.24 13.72
C ALA A 873 36.13 7.86 14.40
N GLU A 874 37.28 7.88 13.72
CA GLU A 874 38.51 8.56 14.20
C GLU A 874 38.38 10.08 14.29
N ASP A 875 37.38 10.66 13.61
CA ASP A 875 37.03 12.09 13.70
C ASP A 875 35.96 12.40 14.76
N ALA A 876 35.51 11.40 15.50
CA ALA A 876 34.54 11.56 16.56
C ALA A 876 35.06 12.49 17.66
N TRP A 877 34.14 13.24 18.27
CA TRP A 877 34.44 14.04 19.45
C TRP A 877 34.20 13.21 20.71
N HIS A 878 35.14 13.24 21.65
CA HIS A 878 35.04 12.52 22.93
C HIS A 878 33.91 13.08 23.82
N THR A 879 33.81 14.41 23.90
CA THR A 879 32.73 15.12 24.58
C THR A 879 31.88 15.82 23.54
N ASP A 880 30.88 15.12 23.03
CA ASP A 880 30.05 15.51 21.90
C ASP A 880 28.59 15.83 22.25
N PHE A 881 28.23 15.75 23.55
CA PHE A 881 26.91 16.07 24.06
C PHE A 881 26.99 16.64 25.48
N LEU A 882 26.24 17.72 25.75
CA LEU A 882 26.07 18.33 27.06
C LEU A 882 24.62 18.74 27.30
N GLU A 883 24.17 18.63 28.55
CA GLU A 883 22.93 19.23 29.06
C GLU A 883 23.31 20.26 30.13
N LEU A 884 22.75 21.47 30.06
CA LEU A 884 22.97 22.56 31.00
C LEU A 884 21.65 22.95 31.68
N PRO A 885 21.65 23.31 32.98
CA PRO A 885 20.45 23.79 33.65
C PRO A 885 19.85 25.06 33.03
N PHE A 886 20.68 25.93 32.43
CA PHE A 886 20.27 27.19 31.83
C PHE A 886 19.22 26.97 30.72
N GLY A 887 17.96 27.26 31.02
CA GLY A 887 16.85 27.02 30.09
C GLY A 887 16.73 25.56 29.60
N GLY A 888 17.33 24.60 30.32
CA GLY A 888 17.47 23.21 29.87
C GLY A 888 18.27 23.06 28.58
N ALA A 889 19.29 23.90 28.35
CA ALA A 889 20.07 23.90 27.11
C ALA A 889 20.74 22.56 26.84
N ARG A 890 20.78 22.17 25.57
CA ARG A 890 21.47 20.99 25.06
C ARG A 890 22.40 21.38 23.95
N ALA A 891 23.61 20.87 23.99
CA ALA A 891 24.63 21.13 22.98
C ALA A 891 25.18 19.79 22.45
N MET A 892 25.34 19.67 21.14
CA MET A 892 25.88 18.47 20.51
C MET A 892 26.78 18.76 19.31
N ILE A 893 27.73 17.86 19.07
CA ILE A 893 28.53 17.87 17.83
C ILE A 893 27.90 16.91 16.83
N LEU A 894 27.51 17.45 15.68
CA LEU A 894 27.06 16.68 14.53
C LEU A 894 28.17 16.70 13.49
N ASN A 895 28.83 15.56 13.31
CA ASN A 895 29.94 15.39 12.39
C ASN A 895 29.52 14.46 11.23
N PHE A 896 29.15 15.09 10.12
CA PHE A 896 28.92 14.45 8.81
C PHE A 896 30.18 14.52 7.94
N GLY A 897 31.34 14.48 8.58
CA GLY A 897 32.64 14.47 7.93
C GLY A 897 32.97 15.78 7.20
N PRO A 898 33.76 15.69 6.12
CA PRO A 898 34.09 16.81 5.24
C PRO A 898 32.92 17.67 4.74
N ALA A 899 31.68 17.16 4.75
CA ALA A 899 30.48 17.89 4.35
C ALA A 899 30.09 18.96 5.36
N ALA A 900 29.93 18.56 6.64
CA ALA A 900 29.56 19.46 7.73
C ALA A 900 29.99 18.87 9.08
N THR A 901 30.67 19.70 9.88
CA THR A 901 30.82 19.48 11.32
C THR A 901 30.25 20.71 12.01
N THR A 902 29.21 20.57 12.83
CA THR A 902 28.63 21.70 13.56
C THR A 902 28.48 21.42 15.04
N ALA A 903 28.54 22.48 15.85
CA ALA A 903 27.95 22.49 17.17
C ALA A 903 26.50 22.98 17.05
N TYR A 904 25.56 22.15 17.47
CA TYR A 904 24.14 22.49 17.54
C TYR A 904 23.73 22.67 19.00
N VAL A 905 23.27 23.86 19.36
CA VAL A 905 22.86 24.26 20.71
C VAL A 905 21.41 24.69 20.67
N TYR A 906 20.55 24.15 21.53
CA TYR A 906 19.15 24.57 21.63
C TYR A 906 18.66 24.56 23.08
N LEU A 907 17.60 25.32 23.38
CA LEU A 907 17.02 25.42 24.72
C LEU A 907 15.65 24.74 24.77
N GLN A 908 15.31 24.13 25.92
CA GLN A 908 13.96 23.63 26.19
C GLN A 908 13.01 24.75 26.61
N ALA A 909 13.55 25.78 27.25
CA ALA A 909 12.83 26.98 27.63
C ALA A 909 12.29 27.72 26.39
N ASP A 910 11.07 28.23 26.51
CA ASP A 910 10.37 28.94 25.44
C ASP A 910 10.34 30.46 25.67
N ASP A 911 9.57 31.14 24.81
CA ASP A 911 9.34 32.58 24.85
C ASP A 911 8.60 33.07 26.11
N ALA A 912 8.11 32.17 26.97
CA ALA A 912 7.59 32.52 28.30
C ALA A 912 8.73 32.69 29.33
N ALA A 913 9.87 32.03 29.12
CA ALA A 913 11.01 32.12 30.02
C ALA A 913 12.01 33.20 29.60
N PHE A 914 12.27 33.32 28.30
CA PHE A 914 13.20 34.29 27.74
C PHE A 914 12.49 35.13 26.67
N LYS A 915 12.83 36.41 26.57
CA LYS A 915 12.50 37.24 25.40
C LYS A 915 13.54 37.08 24.31
N GLU A 916 14.75 36.71 24.73
CA GLU A 916 15.92 36.67 23.89
C GLU A 916 17.01 35.83 24.55
N VAL A 917 17.74 35.10 23.71
CA VAL A 917 18.88 34.29 24.11
C VAL A 917 20.05 34.64 23.21
N THR A 918 21.22 34.79 23.83
CA THR A 918 22.47 35.11 23.18
C THR A 918 23.48 34.01 23.47
N LEU A 919 23.98 33.36 22.41
CA LEU A 919 25.08 32.41 22.46
C LEU A 919 26.40 33.15 22.19
N THR A 920 27.33 33.11 23.15
CA THR A 920 28.72 33.50 22.91
C THR A 920 29.57 32.25 22.81
N HIS A 921 30.33 32.08 21.73
CA HIS A 921 31.07 30.85 21.45
C HIS A 921 32.46 31.08 20.84
N GLY A 922 33.32 30.07 20.95
CA GLY A 922 34.66 30.03 20.36
C GLY A 922 35.07 28.61 19.98
N ALA A 923 35.47 28.43 18.71
CA ALA A 923 35.97 27.15 18.17
C ALA A 923 37.40 27.22 17.63
N SER A 924 37.88 28.44 17.36
CA SER A 924 39.25 28.81 16.95
C SER A 924 39.26 30.33 16.65
N GLY A 925 39.99 31.12 17.43
CA GLY A 925 40.03 32.59 17.28
C GLY A 925 39.21 33.35 18.34
N ALA A 926 38.87 34.61 18.06
CA ALA A 926 38.14 35.48 18.98
C ALA A 926 36.69 34.97 19.20
N PRO A 927 36.12 35.13 20.42
CA PRO A 927 34.74 34.76 20.69
C PRO A 927 33.77 35.51 19.77
N ALA A 928 32.78 34.80 19.24
CA ALA A 928 31.68 35.34 18.45
C ALA A 928 30.37 35.25 19.23
N THR A 929 29.43 36.14 18.92
CA THR A 929 28.14 36.23 19.62
C THR A 929 26.99 36.20 18.61
N ILE A 930 25.98 35.36 18.88
CA ILE A 930 24.75 35.25 18.10
C ILE A 930 23.57 35.51 19.03
N ARG A 931 22.67 36.40 18.63
CA ARG A 931 21.49 36.84 19.39
C ARG A 931 20.24 36.34 18.66
N ASP A 932 19.34 35.68 19.39
CA ASP A 932 18.06 35.22 18.87
C ASP A 932 16.91 35.68 19.78
N ALA A 933 15.99 36.43 19.20
CA ALA A 933 14.83 37.01 19.87
C ALA A 933 13.52 36.31 19.51
N THR A 934 13.56 35.20 18.74
CA THR A 934 12.37 34.48 18.29
C THR A 934 12.47 33.00 18.68
N TYR A 935 11.49 32.52 19.44
CA TYR A 935 11.40 31.08 19.73
C TYR A 935 11.04 30.31 18.44
N PRO A 936 11.72 29.18 18.13
CA PRO A 936 12.59 28.38 18.99
C PRO A 936 14.05 28.83 19.07
N TYR A 937 14.63 28.86 20.28
CA TYR A 937 16.03 29.28 20.50
C TYR A 937 17.01 28.18 20.12
N GLU A 938 17.60 28.30 18.93
CA GLU A 938 18.48 27.30 18.33
C GLU A 938 19.67 27.94 17.62
N PHE A 939 20.85 27.35 17.79
CA PHE A 939 22.09 27.87 17.25
C PHE A 939 22.88 26.74 16.58
N THR A 940 23.21 26.93 15.31
CA THR A 940 24.02 25.97 14.53
C THR A 940 25.31 26.65 14.13
N ILE A 941 26.43 26.19 14.70
CA ILE A 941 27.76 26.79 14.49
C ILE A 941 28.62 25.84 13.67
N PRO A 942 28.96 26.18 12.41
CA PRO A 942 29.96 25.43 11.65
C PRO A 942 31.31 25.43 12.36
N LEU A 943 31.93 24.26 12.47
CA LEU A 943 33.23 24.08 13.08
C LEU A 943 34.28 23.79 12.00
N PRO A 944 35.45 24.45 12.04
CA PRO A 944 36.53 24.09 11.14
C PRO A 944 37.04 22.69 11.48
N ARG A 945 37.56 21.95 10.48
CA ARG A 945 38.10 20.58 10.71
C ARG A 945 39.25 20.52 11.70
N THR A 946 39.94 21.64 11.89
CA THR A 946 41.03 21.80 12.86
C THR A 946 40.53 22.06 14.27
N ALA A 947 39.24 22.35 14.48
CA ALA A 947 38.67 22.55 15.81
C ALA A 947 38.90 21.30 16.67
N ARG A 948 39.31 21.56 17.91
CA ARG A 948 39.50 20.55 18.97
C ARG A 948 38.64 20.83 20.19
N GLU A 949 38.14 22.05 20.34
CA GLU A 949 37.23 22.47 21.39
C GLU A 949 36.18 23.40 20.78
N PHE A 950 34.95 23.30 21.26
CA PHE A 950 33.90 24.29 21.07
C PHE A 950 33.45 24.75 22.45
N ARG A 951 33.86 25.96 22.83
CA ARG A 951 33.50 26.58 24.10
C ARG A 951 32.36 27.56 23.89
N PHE A 952 31.40 27.58 24.80
CA PHE A 952 30.28 28.50 24.72
C PHE A 952 29.73 28.92 26.09
N GLU A 953 29.00 30.02 26.10
CA GLU A 953 28.22 30.57 27.21
C GLU A 953 26.88 31.07 26.65
N LEU A 954 25.80 30.85 27.39
CA LEU A 954 24.48 31.37 27.07
C LEU A 954 24.14 32.52 28.02
N SER A 955 23.53 33.56 27.47
CA SER A 955 22.90 34.62 28.26
C SER A 955 21.48 34.84 27.76
N GLY A 956 20.55 35.13 28.65
CA GLY A 956 19.14 35.25 28.31
C GLY A 956 18.52 36.43 29.04
N VAL A 957 17.70 37.19 28.32
CA VAL A 957 16.85 38.24 28.91
C VAL A 957 15.55 37.57 29.31
N THR A 958 15.26 37.46 30.60
CA THR A 958 14.02 36.84 31.09
C THR A 958 12.78 37.63 30.67
N ALA A 959 11.60 37.04 30.82
CA ALA A 959 10.34 37.74 30.58
C ALA A 959 10.22 39.06 31.38
N GLU A 960 10.84 39.13 32.56
CA GLU A 960 10.89 40.30 33.44
C GLU A 960 11.99 41.31 33.06
N GLY A 961 12.81 41.01 32.05
CA GLY A 961 13.90 41.88 31.58
C GLY A 961 15.23 41.69 32.33
N THR A 962 15.36 40.66 33.17
CA THR A 962 16.62 40.38 33.89
C THR A 962 17.57 39.60 32.99
N VAL A 963 18.87 39.92 33.01
CA VAL A 963 19.87 39.14 32.27
C VAL A 963 20.41 38.04 33.19
N VAL A 964 20.23 36.79 32.78
CA VAL A 964 20.84 35.61 33.41
C VAL A 964 21.87 34.99 32.49
N ARG A 965 22.87 34.30 33.05
CA ARG A 965 23.96 33.66 32.30
C ARG A 965 24.17 32.22 32.74
N SER A 966 24.56 31.36 31.81
CA SER A 966 25.01 30.01 32.10
C SER A 966 26.46 30.01 32.59
N GLU A 967 26.89 28.89 33.17
CA GLU A 967 28.32 28.60 33.25
C GLU A 967 28.89 28.40 31.84
N SER A 968 30.21 28.61 31.70
CA SER A 968 30.91 28.30 30.45
C SER A 968 31.02 26.78 30.27
N ALA A 969 30.62 26.30 29.11
CA ALA A 969 30.62 24.88 28.75
C ALA A 969 31.53 24.62 27.54
N ALA A 970 32.01 23.39 27.38
CA ALA A 970 32.88 23.02 26.27
C ALA A 970 32.65 21.58 25.77
N LEU A 971 32.47 21.44 24.46
CA LEU A 971 32.55 20.17 23.74
C LEU A 971 34.00 19.99 23.27
N ARG A 972 34.51 18.75 23.22
CA ARG A 972 35.93 18.46 22.93
C ARG A 972 36.11 17.27 22.01
N LYS A 973 37.02 17.41 21.04
CA LYS A 973 37.36 16.35 20.10
C LYS A 973 38.12 15.23 20.80
#